data_AF-A0A3A4QK86-F1
#
_entry.id   AF-A0A3A4QK86-F1
#
_cell.length_a   1.000
_cell.length_b   1.000
_cell.length_c   1.000
_cell.angle_alpha   90.00
_cell.angle_beta   90.00
_cell.angle_gamma   90.00
#
_symmetry.space_group_name_H-M   'P 1'
#
loop_
_entity.id
_entity.type
_entity.pdbx_description
1 polymer ?
#
loop_
_entity_poly.entity_id
_entity_poly.type
_entity_poly.pdbx_seq_one_letter_code
_entity_poly.pdbx_strand_id
1 'polypeptide(L)'
;MNRFAYRMAGYAVKAFTDLSKARIRTYGKENIPKGALIFAINHFTRIETLLIPYQLHRLTGLTFWNLADYELFDAGLAGIFNRLGVVSTRNPDRDRLMVKTLLTGEAAWIVFPEGRMVKSKKVYDPEEKVLGRFRIASPAGYHPPRTGTATLALRTEFYRQRIRIIRDSFPEEIDRLARLFQIDQILRISNIETFIVPVNVTYYPIRAKENALSRLAELFIGELSERVLEEIITEGTMLLAGVDMDIRFGAPIRIAPYLKSSAVQKDIASLKPINFDDPIPSRPMMRKTAVRIMERYMSNIYGMTTVNHDHLLVTLLKYYPSVEIDEKDLRRRAYLATTLNFQKMGIYRHESLIQNQIHLLTDDRYGKIDNFVSFAIDKKIIRRDGDKFVKMVDFSESGEFHRVRIDHPAVVILNEIEPLTELQEHLEALALEHGLRVKHRLQEYLISNAAFAYERDYAAYAVEGESKGADVGAPFLIRGQSGKIGIVLVHGYMAAPLEVRALAEYLGSMGYWVYVPRLKGHGTAPDDLAGRRYMEWVESVEEGYAIMADLCRIIVVGGFSAGGGLAMDLCTRVSNIAGVFAISPPFKLHDFSARFVPAVNLWNRLMKRMNVESARKEFVENRPENSHINYVRNPLSGLMELDHLMEQLGDKISSIAIPALIVQSYSDPVVHYNGSLKIFKLLGSRQKEYLMVNQPRHGIVNGEGADRIFRIVHEFIQGLEPPASVR
;
A
#
# COMPACT_ATOMS: atom_id res chain seq x y z
N MET A 1 -14.72 32.39 19.73
CA MET A 1 -13.71 32.15 18.67
C MET A 1 -14.20 32.80 17.38
N ASN A 2 -13.34 33.56 16.67
CA ASN A 2 -13.75 34.21 15.42
C ASN A 2 -13.82 33.16 14.29
N ARG A 3 -15.03 32.79 13.84
CA ARG A 3 -15.24 31.84 12.73
C ARG A 3 -14.46 32.21 11.46
N PHE A 4 -14.16 33.50 11.29
CA PHE A 4 -13.35 34.02 10.20
C PHE A 4 -11.88 33.58 10.30
N ALA A 5 -11.28 33.61 11.49
CA ALA A 5 -9.89 33.21 11.71
C ALA A 5 -9.67 31.70 11.46
N TYR A 6 -10.65 30.87 11.83
CA TYR A 6 -10.64 29.43 11.55
C TYR A 6 -10.74 29.14 10.04
N ARG A 7 -11.56 29.89 9.31
CA ARG A 7 -11.65 29.80 7.84
C ARG A 7 -10.34 30.22 7.17
N MET A 8 -9.71 31.31 7.62
CA MET A 8 -8.43 31.78 7.09
C MET A 8 -7.28 30.79 7.32
N ALA A 9 -7.19 30.19 8.51
CA ALA A 9 -6.24 29.12 8.79
C ALA A 9 -6.55 27.86 7.93
N GLY A 10 -7.84 27.58 7.68
CA GLY A 10 -8.27 26.55 6.75
C GLY A 10 -7.79 26.77 5.32
N TYR A 11 -7.67 28.01 4.84
CA TYR A 11 -7.09 28.31 3.51
C TYR A 11 -5.58 28.05 3.45
N ALA A 12 -4.83 28.37 4.51
CA ALA A 12 -3.40 28.06 4.59
C ALA A 12 -3.13 26.54 4.64
N VAL A 13 -3.94 25.79 5.40
CA VAL A 13 -3.88 24.32 5.46
C VAL A 13 -4.36 23.69 4.15
N LYS A 14 -5.36 24.27 3.48
CA LYS A 14 -5.78 23.85 2.14
C LYS A 14 -4.66 24.04 1.13
N ALA A 15 -4.05 25.22 1.07
CA ALA A 15 -2.90 25.49 0.22
C ALA A 15 -1.77 24.49 0.51
N PHE A 16 -1.46 24.22 1.77
CA PHE A 16 -0.51 23.19 2.18
C PHE A 16 -0.87 21.78 1.67
N THR A 17 -2.14 21.37 1.78
CA THR A 17 -2.60 20.05 1.33
C THR A 17 -2.55 19.93 -0.20
N ASP A 18 -2.93 20.99 -0.90
CA ASP A 18 -2.90 21.06 -2.37
C ASP A 18 -1.44 21.11 -2.89
N LEU A 19 -0.53 21.76 -2.15
CA LEU A 19 0.91 21.81 -2.45
C LEU A 19 1.64 20.49 -2.14
N SER A 20 1.22 19.73 -1.12
CA SER A 20 1.88 18.49 -0.70
C SER A 20 1.56 17.28 -1.59
N LYS A 21 0.55 17.38 -2.46
CA LYS A 21 0.01 16.26 -3.27
C LYS A 21 -0.33 15.00 -2.45
N ALA A 22 -0.54 15.14 -1.14
CA ALA A 22 -0.81 14.03 -0.24
C ALA A 22 -2.21 13.46 -0.51
N ARG A 23 -2.32 12.15 -0.75
CA ARG A 23 -3.64 11.50 -0.87
C ARG A 23 -4.13 11.14 0.52
N ILE A 24 -5.18 11.81 0.97
CA ILE A 24 -5.81 11.54 2.26
C ILE A 24 -7.00 10.62 2.03
N ARG A 25 -6.94 9.40 2.57
CA ARG A 25 -8.05 8.45 2.57
C ARG A 25 -8.66 8.37 3.95
N THR A 26 -9.97 8.17 3.99
CA THR A 26 -10.73 8.14 5.24
C THR A 26 -11.63 6.92 5.28
N TYR A 27 -11.61 6.19 6.39
CA TYR A 27 -12.36 4.96 6.59
C TYR A 27 -13.14 5.01 7.91
N GLY A 28 -14.29 4.33 7.97
CA GLY A 28 -15.09 4.26 9.19
C GLY A 28 -15.83 5.56 9.53
N LYS A 29 -16.06 6.46 8.56
CA LYS A 29 -16.72 7.76 8.81
C LYS A 29 -18.11 7.59 9.45
N GLU A 30 -18.79 6.51 9.12
CA GLU A 30 -20.06 6.08 9.68
C GLU A 30 -20.01 5.83 11.21
N ASN A 31 -18.82 5.61 11.78
CA ASN A 31 -18.63 5.42 13.22
C ASN A 31 -18.67 6.73 14.01
N ILE A 32 -18.73 7.90 13.36
CA ILE A 32 -18.80 9.20 14.06
C ILE A 32 -20.24 9.43 14.56
N PRO A 33 -20.50 9.35 15.87
CA PRO A 33 -21.86 9.45 16.39
C PRO A 33 -22.31 10.91 16.47
N LYS A 34 -23.62 11.13 16.63
CA LYS A 34 -24.17 12.44 16.99
C LYS A 34 -24.07 12.61 18.51
N GLY A 35 -23.31 13.58 18.98
CA GLY A 35 -23.24 13.93 20.39
C GLY A 35 -22.04 14.79 20.77
N ALA A 36 -21.65 14.77 22.04
CA ALA A 36 -20.45 15.47 22.50
C ALA A 36 -19.22 14.59 22.23
N LEU A 37 -18.33 15.04 21.34
CA LEU A 37 -17.26 14.19 20.78
C LEU A 37 -15.87 14.56 21.28
N ILE A 38 -15.12 13.53 21.67
CA ILE A 38 -13.69 13.61 21.90
C ILE A 38 -12.99 12.61 20.97
N PHE A 39 -12.19 13.09 20.02
CA PHE A 39 -11.38 12.27 19.13
C PHE A 39 -10.03 11.98 19.79
N ALA A 40 -9.79 10.71 20.10
CA ALA A 40 -8.51 10.25 20.63
C ALA A 40 -7.66 9.75 19.46
N ILE A 41 -6.55 10.43 19.15
CA ILE A 41 -5.78 10.22 17.92
C ILE A 41 -4.33 9.89 18.26
N ASN A 42 -3.71 8.89 17.61
CA ASN A 42 -2.26 8.68 17.75
C ASN A 42 -1.49 9.92 17.27
N HIS A 43 -0.41 10.26 17.97
CA HIS A 43 0.44 11.39 17.60
C HIS A 43 1.69 10.85 16.90
N PHE A 44 2.05 11.46 15.78
CA PHE A 44 3.20 11.13 14.96
C PHE A 44 4.16 12.33 14.81
N THR A 45 3.63 13.52 14.49
CA THR A 45 4.37 14.76 14.21
C THR A 45 3.64 16.01 14.70
N ARG A 46 4.38 17.12 14.85
CA ARG A 46 3.78 18.44 15.15
C ARG A 46 2.77 18.90 14.10
N ILE A 47 2.93 18.44 12.86
CA ILE A 47 2.10 18.85 11.73
C ILE A 47 0.65 18.35 11.89
N GLU A 48 0.41 17.22 12.58
CA GLU A 48 -0.98 16.75 12.82
C GLU A 48 -1.82 17.74 13.62
N THR A 49 -1.20 18.49 14.54
CA THR A 49 -1.88 19.51 15.32
C THR A 49 -2.46 20.62 14.43
N LEU A 50 -1.92 20.78 13.21
CA LEU A 50 -2.40 21.71 12.18
C LEU A 50 -3.32 21.03 11.16
N LEU A 51 -2.97 19.83 10.69
CA LEU A 51 -3.68 19.16 9.59
C LEU A 51 -4.98 18.49 10.03
N ILE A 52 -4.96 17.73 11.12
CA ILE A 52 -6.08 16.88 11.51
C ILE A 52 -7.35 17.69 11.83
N PRO A 53 -7.31 18.84 12.55
CA PRO A 53 -8.51 19.64 12.79
C PRO A 53 -9.21 20.09 11.51
N TYR A 54 -8.43 20.52 10.52
CA TYR A 54 -8.98 20.93 9.23
C TYR A 54 -9.64 19.76 8.50
N GLN A 55 -8.99 18.59 8.49
CA GLN A 55 -9.57 17.38 7.89
C GLN A 55 -10.87 16.97 8.58
N LEU A 56 -10.90 16.94 9.91
CA LEU A 56 -12.10 16.60 10.67
C LEU A 56 -13.22 17.63 10.47
N HIS A 57 -12.90 18.93 10.40
CA HIS A 57 -13.88 19.97 10.10
C HIS A 57 -14.48 19.79 8.72
N ARG A 58 -13.66 19.53 7.70
CA ARG A 58 -14.15 19.27 6.34
C ARG A 58 -15.04 18.02 6.27
N LEU A 59 -14.73 17.01 7.08
CA LEU A 59 -15.48 15.74 7.11
C LEU A 59 -16.81 15.85 7.86
N THR A 60 -16.87 16.61 8.95
CA THR A 60 -18.00 16.60 9.91
C THR A 60 -18.77 17.92 9.99
N GLY A 61 -18.19 19.03 9.54
CA GLY A 61 -18.72 20.38 9.74
C GLY A 61 -18.64 20.91 11.18
N LEU A 62 -18.10 20.12 12.11
CA LEU A 62 -18.02 20.49 13.54
C LEU A 62 -16.86 21.45 13.80
N THR A 63 -16.98 22.29 14.83
CA THR A 63 -15.85 23.10 15.31
C THR A 63 -14.96 22.25 16.21
N PHE A 64 -13.65 22.25 15.97
CA PHE A 64 -12.68 21.43 16.70
C PHE A 64 -11.74 22.28 17.53
N TRP A 65 -11.52 21.87 18.79
CA TRP A 65 -10.50 22.42 19.68
C TRP A 65 -9.46 21.34 19.98
N ASN A 66 -8.19 21.75 20.08
CA ASN A 66 -7.07 20.84 20.28
C ASN A 66 -6.44 21.02 21.65
N LEU A 67 -5.99 19.94 22.26
CA LEU A 67 -5.01 20.00 23.34
C LEU A 67 -3.61 19.81 22.79
N ALA A 68 -2.72 20.78 23.03
CA ALA A 68 -1.31 20.70 22.64
C ALA A 68 -0.37 20.98 23.82
N ASP A 69 0.83 20.41 23.77
CA ASP A 69 1.87 20.66 24.76
C ASP A 69 2.24 22.15 24.82
N TYR A 70 2.52 22.68 26.00
CA TYR A 70 2.82 24.10 26.20
C TYR A 70 4.12 24.51 25.49
N GLU A 71 5.08 23.59 25.33
CA GLU A 71 6.35 23.86 24.64
C GLU A 71 6.14 24.33 23.20
N LEU A 72 5.01 23.96 22.57
CA LEU A 72 4.66 24.42 21.24
C LEU A 72 4.15 25.88 21.22
N PHE A 73 3.65 26.41 22.33
CA PHE A 73 3.22 27.81 22.43
C PHE A 73 4.42 28.76 22.60
N ASP A 74 5.41 28.35 23.39
CA ASP A 74 6.66 29.10 23.61
C ASP A 74 7.56 29.14 22.35
N ALA A 75 7.26 28.28 21.37
CA ALA A 75 7.94 28.13 20.09
C ALA A 75 7.55 29.15 19.00
N GLY A 76 6.70 30.14 19.32
CA GLY A 76 6.22 31.16 18.37
C GLY A 76 4.91 30.79 17.63
N LEU A 77 4.36 29.59 17.84
CA LEU A 77 3.10 29.15 17.22
C LEU A 77 1.85 29.72 17.91
N ALA A 78 2.00 30.46 19.02
CA ALA A 78 0.88 30.94 19.83
C ALA A 78 -0.17 31.72 19.01
N GLY A 79 0.26 32.55 18.04
CA GLY A 79 -0.65 33.30 17.17
C GLY A 79 -1.54 32.41 16.28
N ILE A 80 -0.95 31.38 15.67
CA ILE A 80 -1.64 30.40 14.83
C ILE A 80 -2.54 29.50 15.68
N PHE A 81 -2.03 29.02 16.82
CA PHE A 81 -2.73 28.14 17.75
C PHE A 81 -3.97 28.80 18.36
N ASN A 82 -3.87 30.07 18.74
CA ASN A 82 -5.02 30.83 19.23
C ASN A 82 -6.10 30.99 18.15
N ARG A 83 -5.73 31.10 16.86
CA ARG A 83 -6.69 31.17 15.73
C ARG A 83 -7.31 29.81 15.39
N LEU A 84 -6.57 28.72 15.63
CA LEU A 84 -7.01 27.34 15.39
C LEU A 84 -7.78 26.71 16.57
N GLY A 85 -7.94 27.42 17.68
CA GLY A 85 -8.62 26.88 18.87
C GLY A 85 -7.80 25.83 19.62
N VAL A 86 -6.47 25.94 19.56
CA VAL A 86 -5.55 25.07 20.31
C VAL A 86 -5.40 25.62 21.73
N VAL A 87 -5.62 24.77 22.73
CA VAL A 87 -5.52 25.10 24.15
C VAL A 87 -4.29 24.41 24.74
N SER A 88 -3.45 25.19 25.43
CA SER A 88 -2.26 24.69 26.11
C SER A 88 -2.61 23.71 27.23
N THR A 89 -1.84 22.63 27.33
CA THR A 89 -1.92 21.68 28.46
C THR A 89 -1.70 22.33 29.83
N ARG A 90 -1.00 23.49 29.90
CA ARG A 90 -0.76 24.25 31.14
C ARG A 90 -1.85 25.27 31.48
N ASN A 91 -2.86 25.45 30.62
CA ASN A 91 -3.94 26.39 30.93
C ASN A 91 -4.71 25.92 32.19
N PRO A 92 -4.80 26.74 33.26
CA PRO A 92 -5.43 26.35 34.52
C PRO A 92 -6.94 26.07 34.38
N ASP A 93 -7.59 26.63 33.36
CA ASP A 93 -9.02 26.48 33.09
C ASP A 93 -9.33 25.43 32.02
N ARG A 94 -8.32 24.74 31.48
CA ARG A 94 -8.43 23.76 30.38
C ARG A 94 -9.57 22.76 30.59
N ASP A 95 -9.59 22.11 31.76
CA ASP A 95 -10.55 21.05 32.05
C ASP A 95 -11.98 21.60 32.17
N ARG A 96 -12.14 22.76 32.80
CA ARG A 96 -13.44 23.45 32.92
C ARG A 96 -13.97 23.84 31.55
N LEU A 97 -13.09 24.36 30.70
CA LEU A 97 -13.41 24.79 29.35
C LEU A 97 -13.81 23.62 28.43
N MET A 98 -13.10 22.49 28.53
CA MET A 98 -13.45 21.27 27.80
C MET A 98 -14.79 20.70 28.26
N VAL A 99 -15.03 20.65 29.57
CA VAL A 99 -16.33 20.20 30.09
C VAL A 99 -17.45 21.14 29.64
N LYS A 100 -17.27 22.46 29.73
CA LYS A 100 -18.24 23.46 29.24
C LYS A 100 -18.64 23.19 27.78
N THR A 101 -17.65 23.19 26.89
CA THR A 101 -17.89 23.09 25.44
C THR A 101 -18.47 21.75 25.02
N LEU A 102 -18.13 20.66 25.72
CA LEU A 102 -18.75 19.35 25.51
C LEU A 102 -20.19 19.30 26.08
N LEU A 103 -20.46 19.94 27.22
CA LEU A 103 -21.81 20.03 27.78
C LEU A 103 -22.75 20.78 26.84
N THR A 104 -22.31 21.93 26.31
CA THR A 104 -23.10 22.78 25.40
C THR A 104 -23.13 22.27 23.96
N GLY A 105 -22.15 21.45 23.56
CA GLY A 105 -21.98 20.99 22.18
C GLY A 105 -21.38 22.06 21.26
N GLU A 106 -20.74 23.10 21.83
CA GLU A 106 -20.09 24.19 21.08
C GLU A 106 -18.91 23.71 20.22
N ALA A 107 -18.18 22.70 20.70
CA ALA A 107 -17.00 22.16 20.02
C ALA A 107 -16.77 20.68 20.33
N ALA A 108 -16.22 19.98 19.35
CA ALA A 108 -15.58 18.68 19.54
C ALA A 108 -14.11 18.87 19.91
N TRP A 109 -13.54 17.89 20.60
CA TRP A 109 -12.15 17.95 21.07
C TRP A 109 -11.26 16.92 20.39
N ILE A 110 -10.04 17.32 20.06
CA ILE A 110 -8.98 16.41 19.62
C ILE A 110 -7.97 16.30 20.74
N VAL A 111 -7.68 15.06 21.12
CA VAL A 111 -6.72 14.75 22.17
C VAL A 111 -5.77 13.68 21.69
N PHE A 112 -4.48 13.93 21.91
CA PHE A 112 -3.41 12.99 21.67
C PHE A 112 -3.08 12.28 23.00
N PRO A 113 -3.55 11.04 23.23
CA PRO A 113 -3.49 10.38 24.54
C PRO A 113 -2.06 10.06 25.00
N GLU A 114 -1.11 10.11 24.08
CA GLU A 114 0.32 9.89 24.34
C GLU A 114 0.96 11.04 25.12
N GLY A 115 0.37 12.24 25.08
CA GLY A 115 0.69 13.35 25.98
C GLY A 115 1.98 14.11 25.72
N ARG A 116 2.90 13.60 24.90
CA ARG A 116 4.11 14.29 24.39
C ARG A 116 4.39 13.85 22.95
N MET A 117 5.07 14.71 22.20
CA MET A 117 5.58 14.37 20.87
C MET A 117 6.56 13.20 20.95
N VAL A 118 6.51 12.33 19.94
CA VAL A 118 7.21 11.05 19.85
C VAL A 118 8.73 11.23 19.81
N LYS A 119 9.35 11.48 20.98
CA LYS A 119 10.82 11.48 21.15
C LYS A 119 11.36 10.09 21.56
N SER A 120 10.47 9.16 21.91
CA SER A 120 10.81 7.79 22.28
C SER A 120 9.51 7.01 22.43
N LYS A 121 9.19 6.12 21.49
CA LYS A 121 8.02 5.24 21.64
C LYS A 121 8.48 3.81 21.90
N LYS A 122 7.80 3.20 22.85
CA LYS A 122 7.55 1.77 22.98
C LYS A 122 6.20 1.77 23.68
N VAL A 123 5.16 1.38 22.96
CA VAL A 123 3.76 1.58 23.40
C VAL A 123 3.25 0.36 24.16
N TYR A 124 3.96 -0.76 23.99
CA TYR A 124 3.60 -2.07 24.48
C TYR A 124 4.71 -2.63 25.37
N ASP A 125 4.35 -3.37 26.42
CA ASP A 125 5.31 -4.05 27.29
C ASP A 125 5.60 -5.46 26.73
N PRO A 126 6.84 -5.77 26.27
CA PRO A 126 7.15 -7.07 25.70
C PRO A 126 7.45 -8.15 26.74
N GLU A 127 7.66 -7.80 28.02
CA GLU A 127 7.96 -8.79 29.08
C GLU A 127 6.69 -9.44 29.62
N GLU A 128 5.55 -8.76 29.55
CA GLU A 128 4.25 -9.30 29.89
C GLU A 128 3.44 -9.45 28.59
N LYS A 129 3.39 -10.66 28.01
CA LYS A 129 2.48 -11.04 26.89
C LYS A 129 0.98 -10.95 27.25
N VAL A 130 0.61 -10.03 28.15
CA VAL A 130 -0.74 -9.76 28.61
C VAL A 130 -1.26 -8.54 27.85
N LEU A 131 -2.18 -8.79 26.91
CA LEU A 131 -2.97 -7.76 26.23
C LEU A 131 -3.54 -6.75 27.26
N GLY A 132 -3.11 -5.49 27.18
CA GLY A 132 -3.81 -4.37 27.84
C GLY A 132 -2.95 -3.38 28.63
N ARG A 133 -1.68 -3.68 28.95
CA ARG A 133 -0.81 -2.72 29.65
C ARG A 133 0.00 -1.87 28.67
N PHE A 134 -0.59 -0.76 28.24
CA PHE A 134 0.13 0.24 27.46
C PHE A 134 1.13 0.98 28.34
N ARG A 135 2.36 1.16 27.84
CA ARG A 135 3.39 2.00 28.49
C ARG A 135 3.91 2.99 27.46
N ILE A 136 4.42 4.13 27.90
CA ILE A 136 5.04 5.14 27.04
C ILE A 136 6.43 5.37 27.59
N ALA A 137 7.43 5.27 26.72
CA ALA A 137 8.81 5.58 27.07
C ALA A 137 8.99 7.10 27.23
N SER A 138 9.76 7.50 28.24
CA SER A 138 10.16 8.89 28.49
C SER A 138 11.61 8.96 28.98
N PRO A 139 12.28 10.13 28.94
CA PRO A 139 13.61 10.31 29.49
C PRO A 139 13.75 9.93 30.98
N ALA A 140 12.65 9.86 31.72
CA ALA A 140 12.60 9.47 33.13
C ALA A 140 12.16 8.00 33.35
N GLY A 141 12.08 7.20 32.28
CA GLY A 141 11.60 5.81 32.29
C GLY A 141 10.20 5.63 31.68
N TYR A 142 9.59 4.46 31.91
CA TYR A 142 8.28 4.11 31.35
C TYR A 142 7.12 4.58 32.23
N HIS A 143 6.14 5.28 31.66
CA HIS A 143 4.91 5.69 32.33
C HIS A 143 3.65 5.20 31.59
N PRO A 144 2.50 4.98 32.26
CA PRO A 144 1.25 4.66 31.57
C PRO A 144 0.78 5.84 30.69
N PRO A 145 0.00 5.60 29.63
CA PRO A 145 -0.63 6.68 28.86
C PRO A 145 -1.51 7.56 29.72
N ARG A 146 -1.71 8.81 29.27
CA ARG A 146 -2.50 9.76 30.05
C ARG A 146 -3.97 9.36 30.01
N THR A 147 -4.57 9.20 31.18
CA THR A 147 -6.02 8.96 31.35
C THR A 147 -6.87 10.23 31.22
N GLY A 148 -6.26 11.35 30.81
CA GLY A 148 -6.90 12.68 30.73
C GLY A 148 -8.14 12.67 29.86
N THR A 149 -8.07 12.07 28.67
CA THR A 149 -9.21 11.93 27.75
C THR A 149 -10.39 11.21 28.40
N ALA A 150 -10.15 10.03 28.99
CA ALA A 150 -11.18 9.24 29.67
C ALA A 150 -11.74 9.97 30.90
N THR A 151 -10.87 10.62 31.68
CA THR A 151 -11.26 11.37 32.88
C THR A 151 -12.17 12.54 32.53
N LEU A 152 -11.83 13.30 31.49
CA LEU A 152 -12.63 14.44 31.03
C LEU A 152 -13.97 13.97 30.47
N ALA A 153 -13.97 12.91 29.67
CA ALA A 153 -15.21 12.33 29.16
C ALA A 153 -16.16 11.89 30.28
N LEU A 154 -15.63 11.19 31.29
CA LEU A 154 -16.39 10.77 32.49
C LEU A 154 -16.89 11.96 33.30
N ARG A 155 -16.07 13.01 33.49
CA ARG A 155 -16.49 14.24 34.19
C ARG A 155 -17.60 14.97 33.44
N THR A 156 -17.48 15.12 32.12
CA THR A 156 -18.53 15.74 31.30
C THR A 156 -19.86 15.00 31.44
N GLU A 157 -19.82 13.67 31.30
CA GLU A 157 -21.03 12.85 31.39
C GLU A 157 -21.60 12.84 32.82
N PHE A 158 -20.75 12.91 33.85
CA PHE A 158 -21.17 13.05 35.25
C PHE A 158 -21.96 14.34 35.48
N TYR A 159 -21.42 15.49 35.05
CA TYR A 159 -22.12 16.77 35.20
C TYR A 159 -23.39 16.83 34.35
N ARG A 160 -23.39 16.22 33.15
CA ARG A 160 -24.59 16.13 32.31
C ARG A 160 -25.72 15.38 33.01
N GLN A 161 -25.44 14.18 33.55
CA GLN A 161 -26.43 13.39 34.28
C GLN A 161 -26.88 14.10 35.56
N ARG A 162 -25.96 14.75 36.27
CA ARG A 162 -26.26 15.52 37.48
C ARG A 162 -27.22 16.67 37.19
N ILE A 163 -26.89 17.53 36.23
CA ILE A 163 -27.74 18.66 35.81
C ILE A 163 -29.14 18.15 35.44
N ARG A 164 -29.23 17.02 34.75
CA ARG A 164 -30.53 16.41 34.38
C ARG A 164 -31.33 15.91 35.59
N ILE A 165 -30.69 15.25 36.55
CA ILE A 165 -31.36 14.63 37.69
C ILE A 165 -31.80 15.66 38.72
N ILE A 166 -30.95 16.65 39.03
CA ILE A 166 -31.24 17.63 40.09
C ILE A 166 -31.95 18.89 39.57
N ARG A 167 -32.23 18.96 38.26
CA ARG A 167 -32.79 20.14 37.58
C ARG A 167 -33.99 20.73 38.32
N ASP A 168 -34.92 19.85 38.69
CA ASP A 168 -36.21 20.22 39.24
C ASP A 168 -36.20 20.20 40.78
N SER A 169 -35.21 19.52 41.40
CA SER A 169 -35.13 19.30 42.85
C SER A 169 -34.08 20.17 43.57
N PHE A 170 -33.13 20.78 42.86
CA PHE A 170 -32.10 21.64 43.46
C PHE A 170 -31.70 22.83 42.57
N PRO A 171 -32.59 23.81 42.36
CA PRO A 171 -32.34 24.95 41.46
C PRO A 171 -31.10 25.79 41.80
N GLU A 172 -30.80 25.97 43.09
CA GLU A 172 -29.62 26.74 43.55
C GLU A 172 -28.30 26.16 43.03
N GLU A 173 -28.18 24.83 43.00
CA GLU A 173 -27.01 24.15 42.46
C GLU A 173 -26.93 24.26 40.94
N ILE A 174 -28.08 24.26 40.24
CA ILE A 174 -28.12 24.49 38.80
C ILE A 174 -27.60 25.89 38.46
N ASP A 175 -28.03 26.92 39.18
CA ASP A 175 -27.54 28.29 39.00
C ASP A 175 -26.05 28.41 39.31
N ARG A 176 -25.57 27.71 40.34
CA ARG A 176 -24.14 27.65 40.65
C ARG A 176 -23.35 26.96 39.54
N LEU A 177 -23.83 25.84 39.01
CA LEU A 177 -23.20 25.13 37.88
C LEU A 177 -23.22 25.99 36.61
N ALA A 178 -24.29 26.75 36.37
CA ALA A 178 -24.37 27.71 35.26
C ALA A 178 -23.28 28.77 35.37
N ARG A 179 -23.05 29.33 36.57
CA ARG A 179 -21.96 30.27 36.82
C ARG A 179 -20.57 29.60 36.72
N LEU A 180 -20.41 28.40 37.28
CA LEU A 180 -19.15 27.65 37.29
C LEU A 180 -18.65 27.36 35.87
N PHE A 181 -19.55 26.92 34.98
CA PHE A 181 -19.23 26.63 33.58
C PHE A 181 -19.49 27.80 32.64
N GLN A 182 -20.01 28.92 33.13
CA GLN A 182 -20.40 30.09 32.33
C GLN A 182 -21.34 29.69 31.17
N ILE A 183 -22.45 29.02 31.50
CA ILE A 183 -23.46 28.55 30.54
C ILE A 183 -24.78 29.29 30.80
N ASP A 184 -25.15 30.21 29.90
CA ASP A 184 -26.34 31.06 30.05
C ASP A 184 -27.66 30.29 30.01
N GLN A 185 -27.72 29.18 29.26
CA GLN A 185 -28.92 28.34 29.10
C GLN A 185 -28.65 26.90 29.54
N ILE A 186 -28.18 26.71 30.78
CA ILE A 186 -27.81 25.39 31.32
C ILE A 186 -28.96 24.37 31.26
N LEU A 187 -30.20 24.84 31.38
CA LEU A 187 -31.41 24.01 31.29
C LEU A 187 -31.67 23.48 29.87
N ARG A 188 -31.06 24.09 28.84
CA ARG A 188 -31.13 23.66 27.44
C ARG A 188 -29.94 22.78 27.03
N ILE A 189 -29.12 22.34 27.97
CA ILE A 189 -28.08 21.35 27.69
C ILE A 189 -28.73 20.17 26.97
N SER A 190 -28.22 19.90 25.77
CA SER A 190 -28.73 18.87 24.90
C SER A 190 -28.70 17.49 25.58
N ASN A 191 -29.73 16.67 25.32
CA ASN A 191 -29.83 15.27 25.78
C ASN A 191 -28.85 14.32 25.06
N ILE A 192 -27.86 14.86 24.36
CA ILE A 192 -26.81 14.08 23.70
C ILE A 192 -25.86 13.45 24.73
N GLU A 193 -25.35 12.27 24.41
CA GLU A 193 -24.34 11.59 25.22
C GLU A 193 -22.92 12.07 24.87
N THR A 194 -21.98 11.85 25.79
CA THR A 194 -20.55 12.00 25.52
C THR A 194 -19.94 10.71 24.95
N PHE A 195 -19.13 10.87 23.91
CA PHE A 195 -18.44 9.79 23.20
C PHE A 195 -16.95 10.07 23.09
N ILE A 196 -16.14 9.00 23.17
CA ILE A 196 -14.75 9.02 22.71
C ILE A 196 -14.68 8.27 21.38
N VAL A 197 -14.16 8.90 20.34
CA VAL A 197 -13.94 8.30 19.02
C VAL A 197 -12.44 7.99 18.89
N PRO A 198 -12.02 6.72 18.92
CA PRO A 198 -10.63 6.35 18.64
C PRO A 198 -10.34 6.56 17.15
N VAL A 199 -9.20 7.17 16.84
CA VAL A 199 -8.76 7.45 15.46
C VAL A 199 -7.31 7.01 15.29
N ASN A 200 -7.07 6.20 14.26
CA ASN A 200 -5.71 5.91 13.81
C ASN A 200 -5.38 6.76 12.58
N VAL A 201 -4.19 7.32 12.55
CA VAL A 201 -3.59 7.98 11.40
C VAL A 201 -2.31 7.23 11.08
N THR A 202 -2.25 6.63 9.88
CA THR A 202 -1.04 5.98 9.37
C THR A 202 -0.52 6.74 8.15
N TYR A 203 0.80 6.88 8.05
CA TYR A 203 1.48 7.56 6.95
C TYR A 203 2.24 6.56 6.08
N TYR A 204 2.26 6.77 4.77
CA TYR A 204 3.08 5.94 3.88
C TYR A 204 3.41 6.64 2.55
N PRO A 205 4.68 6.64 2.10
CA PRO A 205 5.88 6.20 2.81
C PRO A 205 6.27 7.18 3.93
N ILE A 206 6.87 6.67 5.00
CA ILE A 206 7.34 7.48 6.14
C ILE A 206 8.76 7.97 5.84
N ARG A 207 8.93 8.81 4.81
CA ARG A 207 10.28 9.14 4.30
C ARG A 207 10.39 10.56 3.78
N ALA A 208 11.57 11.13 4.00
CA ALA A 208 11.96 12.45 3.53
C ALA A 208 12.26 12.45 2.04
N LYS A 209 11.64 13.38 1.28
CA LYS A 209 12.19 13.85 0.00
C LYS A 209 12.58 15.32 0.15
N GLU A 210 13.86 15.62 -0.03
CA GLU A 210 14.47 16.94 0.24
C GLU A 210 13.85 18.09 -0.58
N ASN A 211 13.28 17.79 -1.75
CA ASN A 211 12.81 18.80 -2.70
C ASN A 211 11.52 19.54 -2.29
N ALA A 212 10.82 19.11 -1.23
CA ALA A 212 9.61 19.77 -0.73
C ALA A 212 9.88 20.87 0.30
N LEU A 213 11.12 20.93 0.82
CA LEU A 213 11.49 21.74 1.98
C LEU A 213 11.54 23.24 1.68
N SER A 214 12.09 23.60 0.52
CA SER A 214 12.26 24.99 0.10
C SER A 214 10.93 25.73 -0.03
N ARG A 215 9.86 25.05 -0.48
CA ARG A 215 8.52 25.65 -0.62
C ARG A 215 7.74 25.76 0.69
N LEU A 216 8.09 24.98 1.70
CA LEU A 216 7.44 25.03 3.01
C LEU A 216 8.05 26.05 3.93
N ALA A 217 9.38 26.24 3.85
CA ALA A 217 10.02 27.38 4.48
C ALA A 217 9.32 28.68 4.02
N GLU A 218 9.11 28.87 2.72
CA GLU A 218 8.45 30.05 2.14
C GLU A 218 7.06 30.40 2.72
N LEU A 219 6.25 29.39 3.09
CA LEU A 219 4.91 29.61 3.66
C LEU A 219 4.91 30.03 5.15
N PHE A 220 5.99 29.75 5.87
CA PHE A 220 6.10 30.02 7.31
C PHE A 220 7.20 31.05 7.65
N ILE A 221 7.88 31.60 6.63
CA ILE A 221 8.83 32.71 6.79
C ILE A 221 8.12 33.91 7.44
N GLY A 222 8.61 34.33 8.61
CA GLY A 222 8.17 35.53 9.32
C GLY A 222 7.27 35.30 10.55
N GLU A 223 6.72 34.10 10.76
CA GLU A 223 5.84 33.81 11.92
C GLU A 223 6.42 32.79 12.93
N LEU A 224 7.46 32.03 12.58
CA LEU A 224 8.07 30.98 13.44
C LEU A 224 9.52 31.31 13.81
N SER A 225 9.96 30.89 15.00
CA SER A 225 11.38 30.91 15.36
C SER A 225 12.19 29.95 14.47
N GLU A 226 13.43 30.29 14.13
CA GLU A 226 14.31 29.47 13.28
C GLU A 226 14.46 28.04 13.81
N ARG A 227 14.61 27.87 15.12
CA ARG A 227 14.71 26.57 15.79
C ARG A 227 13.46 25.69 15.59
N VAL A 228 12.28 26.29 15.57
CA VAL A 228 11.00 25.57 15.45
C VAL A 228 10.69 25.28 13.99
N LEU A 229 11.07 26.20 13.11
CA LEU A 229 11.07 25.96 11.68
C LEU A 229 11.99 24.78 11.36
N GLU A 230 13.20 24.74 11.91
CA GLU A 230 14.14 23.62 11.77
C GLU A 230 13.58 22.31 12.36
N GLU A 231 12.94 22.34 13.53
CA GLU A 231 12.30 21.14 14.10
C GLU A 231 11.08 20.68 13.29
N ILE A 232 10.24 21.58 12.78
CA ILE A 232 9.08 21.24 11.91
C ILE A 232 9.54 20.78 10.54
N ILE A 233 10.65 21.31 10.01
CA ILE A 233 11.28 20.87 8.77
C ILE A 233 11.89 19.47 8.99
N THR A 234 12.60 19.27 10.08
CA THR A 234 13.24 17.98 10.42
C THR A 234 12.21 16.89 10.75
N GLU A 235 11.11 17.25 11.40
CA GLU A 235 10.00 16.33 11.68
C GLU A 235 9.06 16.17 10.47
N GLY A 236 8.89 17.24 9.69
CA GLY A 236 7.95 17.33 8.58
C GLY A 236 8.49 16.78 7.28
N THR A 237 9.81 16.74 7.09
CA THR A 237 10.46 16.06 5.96
C THR A 237 9.83 14.69 5.68
N MET A 238 9.53 13.91 6.73
CA MET A 238 8.89 12.58 6.62
C MET A 238 7.47 12.58 6.03
N LEU A 239 6.80 13.73 5.96
CA LEU A 239 5.38 13.87 5.62
C LEU A 239 5.13 14.70 4.34
N LEU A 240 6.17 15.00 3.56
CA LEU A 240 6.09 16.01 2.51
C LEU A 240 6.43 15.48 1.11
N ALA A 241 5.58 15.86 0.15
CA ALA A 241 5.51 15.46 -1.25
C ALA A 241 5.36 13.95 -1.51
N GLY A 242 4.11 13.53 -1.77
CA GLY A 242 3.79 12.16 -2.20
C GLY A 242 3.62 11.13 -1.08
N VAL A 243 3.31 11.60 0.14
CA VAL A 243 2.95 10.76 1.29
C VAL A 243 1.43 10.59 1.32
N ASP A 244 0.96 9.34 1.32
CA ASP A 244 -0.42 8.98 1.55
C ASP A 244 -0.71 8.99 3.08
N MET A 245 -1.91 9.43 3.44
CA MET A 245 -2.38 9.48 4.82
C MET A 245 -3.71 8.72 4.94
N ASP A 246 -3.71 7.64 5.70
CA ASP A 246 -4.90 6.84 5.96
C ASP A 246 -5.45 7.16 7.37
N ILE A 247 -6.66 7.71 7.42
CA ILE A 247 -7.37 8.06 8.67
C ILE A 247 -8.50 7.05 8.90
N ARG A 248 -8.44 6.29 10.01
CA ARG A 248 -9.45 5.28 10.37
C ARG A 248 -10.17 5.66 11.67
N PHE A 249 -11.49 5.79 11.59
CA PHE A 249 -12.35 5.99 12.76
C PHE A 249 -12.85 4.65 13.29
N GLY A 250 -12.52 4.34 14.53
CA GLY A 250 -12.97 3.14 15.21
C GLY A 250 -14.35 3.30 15.85
N ALA A 251 -14.91 2.20 16.34
CA ALA A 251 -16.19 2.20 17.02
C ALA A 251 -16.20 3.19 18.21
N PRO A 252 -17.21 4.05 18.34
CA PRO A 252 -17.23 5.08 19.38
C PRO A 252 -17.51 4.46 20.75
N ILE A 253 -16.79 4.94 21.76
CA ILE A 253 -16.98 4.53 23.15
C ILE A 253 -18.00 5.46 23.80
N ARG A 254 -19.19 4.92 24.07
CA ARG A 254 -20.24 5.58 24.84
C ARG A 254 -19.85 5.70 26.31
N ILE A 255 -19.90 6.90 26.88
CA ILE A 255 -19.44 7.13 28.25
C ILE A 255 -20.56 6.90 29.28
N ALA A 256 -21.81 7.21 28.96
CA ALA A 256 -22.94 7.09 29.89
C ALA A 256 -23.03 5.72 30.60
N PRO A 257 -22.83 4.56 29.94
CA PRO A 257 -22.87 3.25 30.60
C PRO A 257 -21.83 3.06 31.71
N TYR A 258 -20.72 3.80 31.68
CA TYR A 258 -19.63 3.68 32.66
C TYR A 258 -19.93 4.38 34.00
N LEU A 259 -21.01 5.17 34.09
CA LEU A 259 -21.41 5.88 35.31
C LEU A 259 -22.53 5.17 36.09
N LYS A 260 -22.96 3.97 35.69
CA LYS A 260 -24.10 3.24 36.29
C LYS A 260 -23.87 2.68 37.69
N SER A 261 -22.66 2.76 38.25
CA SER A 261 -22.39 2.21 39.58
C SER A 261 -23.16 2.96 40.66
N SER A 262 -23.60 2.25 41.70
CA SER A 262 -24.38 2.84 42.79
C SER A 262 -23.66 4.00 43.49
N ALA A 263 -22.34 3.91 43.67
CA ALA A 263 -21.53 4.98 44.25
C ALA A 263 -21.52 6.25 43.40
N VAL A 264 -21.36 6.12 42.07
CA VAL A 264 -21.37 7.25 41.15
C VAL A 264 -22.77 7.86 41.05
N GLN A 265 -23.82 7.04 40.96
CA GLN A 265 -25.20 7.51 40.90
C GLN A 265 -25.62 8.26 42.18
N LYS A 266 -25.13 7.84 43.36
CA LYS A 266 -25.32 8.58 44.62
C LYS A 266 -24.68 9.98 44.57
N ASP A 267 -23.46 10.09 44.04
CA ASP A 267 -22.78 11.39 43.89
C ASP A 267 -23.49 12.27 42.85
N ILE A 268 -23.96 11.69 41.74
CA ILE A 268 -24.74 12.40 40.72
C ILE A 268 -26.02 12.97 41.32
N ALA A 269 -26.77 12.19 42.09
CA ALA A 269 -28.04 12.60 42.69
C ALA A 269 -27.89 13.40 44.01
N SER A 270 -26.66 13.62 44.48
CA SER A 270 -26.40 14.30 45.77
C SER A 270 -26.94 15.73 45.80
N LEU A 271 -27.76 16.06 46.80
CA LEU A 271 -28.27 17.42 47.05
C LEU A 271 -27.27 18.28 47.85
N LYS A 272 -25.97 18.12 47.58
CA LYS A 272 -24.90 18.96 48.12
C LYS A 272 -24.16 19.64 46.97
N PRO A 273 -23.69 20.89 47.11
CA PRO A 273 -22.82 21.51 46.11
C PRO A 273 -21.56 20.67 45.88
N ILE A 274 -21.20 20.43 44.61
CA ILE A 274 -19.96 19.74 44.23
C ILE A 274 -19.15 20.67 43.33
N ASN A 275 -18.05 21.24 43.84
CA ASN A 275 -17.13 22.02 43.03
C ASN A 275 -16.35 21.13 42.07
N PHE A 276 -15.77 21.77 41.06
CA PHE A 276 -15.09 21.06 39.98
C PHE A 276 -14.02 20.10 40.50
N ASP A 277 -13.19 20.54 41.43
CA ASP A 277 -12.05 19.79 41.95
C ASP A 277 -12.28 19.14 43.32
N ASP A 278 -13.53 19.16 43.81
CA ASP A 278 -13.88 18.56 45.08
C ASP A 278 -13.64 17.04 45.07
N PRO A 279 -13.14 16.47 46.17
CA PRO A 279 -13.06 15.02 46.32
C PRO A 279 -14.48 14.46 46.48
N ILE A 280 -14.95 13.71 45.48
CA ILE A 280 -16.20 12.94 45.57
C ILE A 280 -15.92 11.49 46.01
N PRO A 281 -16.81 10.85 46.78
CA PRO A 281 -16.67 9.45 47.20
C PRO A 281 -16.39 8.47 46.06
N SER A 282 -17.00 8.68 44.89
CA SER A 282 -16.81 7.80 43.72
C SER A 282 -15.50 8.06 42.95
N ARG A 283 -14.67 9.03 43.33
CA ARG A 283 -13.42 9.39 42.62
C ARG A 283 -12.46 8.21 42.40
N PRO A 284 -12.18 7.32 43.37
CA PRO A 284 -11.32 6.16 43.14
C PRO A 284 -11.89 5.21 42.07
N MET A 285 -13.21 5.01 42.08
CA MET A 285 -13.91 4.18 41.10
C MET A 285 -13.89 4.79 39.70
N MET A 286 -14.10 6.11 39.59
CA MET A 286 -13.99 6.83 38.32
C MET A 286 -12.57 6.77 37.76
N ARG A 287 -11.53 6.89 38.60
CA ARG A 287 -10.12 6.72 38.17
C ARG A 287 -9.86 5.33 37.61
N LYS A 288 -10.29 4.26 38.30
CA LYS A 288 -10.18 2.88 37.79
C LYS A 288 -10.93 2.68 36.48
N THR A 289 -12.08 3.34 36.32
CA THR A 289 -12.87 3.29 35.09
C THR A 289 -12.21 4.06 33.95
N ALA A 290 -11.57 5.20 34.24
CA ALA A 290 -10.81 5.97 33.27
C ALA A 290 -9.64 5.18 32.69
N VAL A 291 -8.92 4.39 33.52
CA VAL A 291 -7.86 3.49 33.05
C VAL A 291 -8.41 2.47 32.06
N ARG A 292 -9.51 1.78 32.39
CA ARG A 292 -10.15 0.80 31.49
C ARG A 292 -10.61 1.40 30.16
N ILE A 293 -11.17 2.62 30.19
CA ILE A 293 -11.56 3.33 28.97
C ILE A 293 -10.32 3.72 28.15
N MET A 294 -9.24 4.14 28.82
CA MET A 294 -7.96 4.46 28.18
C MET A 294 -7.35 3.28 27.46
N GLU A 295 -7.23 2.14 28.14
CA GLU A 295 -6.72 0.90 27.53
C GLU A 295 -7.57 0.52 26.31
N ARG A 296 -8.90 0.66 26.41
CA ARG A 296 -9.82 0.37 25.30
C ARG A 296 -9.61 1.28 24.10
N TYR A 297 -9.56 2.61 24.27
CA TYR A 297 -9.33 3.49 23.11
C TYR A 297 -7.92 3.34 22.55
N MET A 298 -6.90 3.10 23.39
CA MET A 298 -5.53 2.89 22.91
C MET A 298 -5.45 1.61 22.08
N SER A 299 -6.01 0.51 22.57
CA SER A 299 -6.08 -0.74 21.82
C SER A 299 -6.82 -0.57 20.49
N ASN A 300 -7.95 0.15 20.48
CA ASN A 300 -8.65 0.45 19.24
C ASN A 300 -7.80 1.30 18.27
N ILE A 301 -7.09 2.32 18.75
CA ILE A 301 -6.24 3.17 17.90
C ILE A 301 -5.15 2.33 17.22
N TYR A 302 -4.37 1.55 17.97
CA TYR A 302 -3.25 0.82 17.37
C TYR A 302 -3.68 -0.47 16.64
N GLY A 303 -4.78 -1.09 17.04
CA GLY A 303 -5.38 -2.20 16.28
C GLY A 303 -5.87 -1.78 14.89
N MET A 304 -6.03 -0.48 14.65
CA MET A 304 -6.41 0.08 13.36
C MET A 304 -5.23 0.55 12.48
N THR A 305 -3.98 0.30 12.89
CA THR A 305 -2.82 0.67 12.07
C THR A 305 -2.92 0.06 10.67
N THR A 306 -2.66 0.88 9.65
CA THR A 306 -2.70 0.44 8.25
C THR A 306 -1.32 -0.06 7.83
N VAL A 307 -1.15 -1.37 7.72
CA VAL A 307 0.13 -1.99 7.37
C VAL A 307 0.54 -1.62 5.94
N ASN A 308 1.83 -1.40 5.72
CA ASN A 308 2.42 -0.97 4.46
C ASN A 308 3.80 -1.65 4.25
N HIS A 309 4.43 -1.44 3.10
CA HIS A 309 5.71 -2.10 2.76
C HIS A 309 6.85 -1.79 3.76
N ASP A 310 6.90 -0.58 4.33
CA ASP A 310 7.95 -0.18 5.26
C ASP A 310 7.83 -0.98 6.55
N HIS A 311 6.61 -1.16 7.04
CA HIS A 311 6.29 -2.01 8.19
C HIS A 311 6.78 -3.46 7.99
N LEU A 312 6.53 -4.04 6.82
CA LEU A 312 6.95 -5.41 6.51
C LEU A 312 8.48 -5.50 6.44
N LEU A 313 9.11 -4.60 5.67
CA LEU A 313 10.55 -4.65 5.40
C LEU A 313 11.40 -4.38 6.65
N VAL A 314 11.04 -3.38 7.46
CA VAL A 314 11.78 -3.09 8.70
C VAL A 314 11.67 -4.23 9.71
N THR A 315 10.50 -4.88 9.79
CA THR A 315 10.29 -6.02 10.69
C THR A 315 11.09 -7.23 10.23
N LEU A 316 11.11 -7.50 8.92
CA LEU A 316 11.97 -8.55 8.36
C LEU A 316 13.46 -8.28 8.63
N LEU A 317 13.93 -7.03 8.50
CA LEU A 317 15.31 -6.65 8.84
C LEU A 317 15.62 -6.79 10.34
N LYS A 318 14.66 -6.45 11.21
CA LYS A 318 14.81 -6.59 12.67
C LYS A 318 15.13 -8.03 13.05
N TYR A 319 14.32 -8.96 12.57
CA TYR A 319 14.39 -10.39 12.91
C TYR A 319 15.27 -11.22 11.97
N TYR A 320 15.90 -10.60 10.97
CA TYR A 320 16.78 -11.32 10.04
C TYR A 320 17.93 -11.98 10.83
N PRO A 321 18.17 -13.30 10.67
CA PRO A 321 19.03 -14.08 11.57
C PRO A 321 20.53 -13.81 11.40
N SER A 322 20.94 -13.24 10.26
CA SER A 322 22.33 -12.99 9.90
C SER A 322 22.62 -11.49 9.82
N VAL A 323 23.86 -11.10 10.12
CA VAL A 323 24.35 -9.74 9.91
C VAL A 323 24.46 -9.43 8.42
N GLU A 324 24.86 -10.42 7.61
CA GLU A 324 24.81 -10.34 6.15
C GLU A 324 23.43 -10.73 5.63
N ILE A 325 22.87 -9.89 4.78
CA ILE A 325 21.55 -10.03 4.16
C ILE A 325 21.76 -10.18 2.65
N ASP A 326 21.31 -11.29 2.10
CA ASP A 326 21.25 -11.50 0.65
C ASP A 326 20.06 -10.71 0.08
N GLU A 327 20.31 -9.86 -0.92
CA GLU A 327 19.26 -9.01 -1.50
C GLU A 327 18.12 -9.84 -2.09
N LYS A 328 18.44 -10.98 -2.74
CA LYS A 328 17.41 -11.86 -3.33
C LYS A 328 16.57 -12.50 -2.23
N ASP A 329 17.18 -13.01 -1.17
CA ASP A 329 16.46 -13.59 -0.02
C ASP A 329 15.55 -12.56 0.68
N LEU A 330 16.02 -11.31 0.86
CA LEU A 330 15.19 -10.23 1.39
C LEU A 330 13.97 -9.96 0.49
N ARG A 331 14.15 -9.90 -0.83
CA ARG A 331 13.04 -9.73 -1.80
C ARG A 331 12.03 -10.88 -1.73
N ARG A 332 12.50 -12.13 -1.61
CA ARG A 332 11.63 -13.31 -1.43
C ARG A 332 10.77 -13.19 -0.17
N ARG A 333 11.40 -12.86 0.96
CA ARG A 333 10.71 -12.67 2.24
C ARG A 333 9.73 -11.50 2.19
N ALA A 334 10.12 -10.38 1.56
CA ALA A 334 9.25 -9.23 1.37
C ALA A 334 7.99 -9.61 0.57
N TYR A 335 8.15 -10.34 -0.54
CA TYR A 335 7.02 -10.83 -1.33
C TYR A 335 6.12 -11.76 -0.51
N LEU A 336 6.67 -12.78 0.17
CA LEU A 336 5.89 -13.70 1.01
C LEU A 336 5.20 -13.00 2.19
N ALA A 337 5.79 -11.93 2.74
CA ALA A 337 5.14 -11.13 3.76
C ALA A 337 3.86 -10.45 3.23
N THR A 338 3.82 -10.07 1.95
CA THR A 338 2.62 -9.49 1.33
C THR A 338 1.50 -10.52 1.11
N THR A 339 1.81 -11.82 1.11
CA THR A 339 0.84 -12.91 0.89
C THR A 339 0.24 -13.46 2.18
N LEU A 340 0.63 -12.92 3.34
CA LEU A 340 0.02 -13.25 4.63
C LEU A 340 -1.49 -12.95 4.62
N ASN A 341 -2.26 -13.73 5.38
CA ASN A 341 -3.72 -13.58 5.43
C ASN A 341 -4.15 -12.43 6.36
N PHE A 342 -3.91 -11.19 5.92
CA PHE A 342 -4.27 -9.97 6.67
C PHE A 342 -5.76 -9.92 7.04
N GLN A 343 -6.65 -10.44 6.20
CA GLN A 343 -8.08 -10.47 6.47
C GLN A 343 -8.42 -11.37 7.67
N LYS A 344 -7.83 -12.57 7.75
CA LYS A 344 -8.01 -13.48 8.88
C LYS A 344 -7.51 -12.87 10.20
N MET A 345 -6.41 -12.11 10.14
CA MET A 345 -5.86 -11.38 11.28
C MET A 345 -6.62 -10.10 11.65
N GLY A 346 -7.61 -9.68 10.85
CA GLY A 346 -8.34 -8.42 11.06
C GLY A 346 -7.48 -7.16 10.83
N ILE A 347 -6.42 -7.27 10.02
CA ILE A 347 -5.43 -6.21 9.81
C ILE A 347 -5.73 -5.41 8.54
N TYR A 348 -5.67 -4.08 8.68
CA TYR A 348 -5.85 -3.15 7.57
C TYR A 348 -4.57 -3.05 6.73
N ARG A 349 -4.74 -2.99 5.41
CA ARG A 349 -3.65 -2.87 4.43
C ARG A 349 -3.73 -1.54 3.70
N HIS A 350 -2.57 -0.94 3.44
CA HIS A 350 -2.45 0.17 2.53
C HIS A 350 -2.78 -0.28 1.10
N GLU A 351 -3.33 0.61 0.26
CA GLU A 351 -3.76 0.29 -1.11
C GLU A 351 -2.64 -0.36 -1.94
N SER A 352 -1.40 0.09 -1.74
CA SER A 352 -0.23 -0.48 -2.44
C SER A 352 0.04 -1.94 -2.14
N LEU A 353 -0.41 -2.50 -1.01
CA LEU A 353 -0.30 -3.92 -0.67
C LEU A 353 -1.47 -4.77 -1.19
N ILE A 354 -2.50 -4.13 -1.76
CA ILE A 354 -3.66 -4.82 -2.33
C ILE A 354 -3.41 -5.18 -3.81
N GLN A 355 -2.62 -4.36 -4.50
CA GLN A 355 -2.26 -4.54 -5.90
C GLN A 355 -1.33 -5.76 -6.10
N ASN A 356 -1.07 -6.15 -7.35
CA ASN A 356 -0.11 -7.22 -7.63
C ASN A 356 1.28 -6.84 -7.10
N GLN A 357 1.92 -7.76 -6.37
CA GLN A 357 3.21 -7.55 -5.72
C GLN A 357 4.38 -8.18 -6.47
N ILE A 358 4.15 -8.76 -7.66
CA ILE A 358 5.19 -9.49 -8.41
C ILE A 358 6.40 -8.62 -8.76
N HIS A 359 6.18 -7.30 -8.94
CA HIS A 359 7.24 -6.33 -9.18
C HIS A 359 8.33 -6.35 -8.10
N LEU A 360 8.03 -6.77 -6.85
CA LEU A 360 9.03 -6.90 -5.78
C LEU A 360 10.14 -7.91 -6.11
N LEU A 361 9.83 -8.90 -6.95
CA LEU A 361 10.72 -9.97 -7.40
C LEU A 361 11.32 -9.71 -8.79
N THR A 362 10.90 -8.64 -9.48
CA THR A 362 11.36 -8.32 -10.83
C THR A 362 12.10 -6.99 -10.89
N ASP A 363 11.40 -5.89 -11.15
CA ASP A 363 11.98 -4.57 -11.46
C ASP A 363 11.78 -3.53 -10.36
N ASP A 364 11.03 -3.87 -9.31
CA ASP A 364 10.55 -2.98 -8.26
C ASP A 364 10.14 -1.60 -8.79
N ARG A 365 9.40 -1.55 -9.91
CA ARG A 365 9.06 -0.29 -10.61
C ARG A 365 8.38 0.79 -9.76
N TYR A 366 7.75 0.40 -8.66
CA TYR A 366 7.11 1.32 -7.72
C TYR A 366 8.02 1.72 -6.54
N GLY A 367 9.29 1.29 -6.58
CA GLY A 367 10.35 1.56 -5.63
C GLY A 367 9.98 1.18 -4.20
N LYS A 368 9.40 -0.01 -3.97
CA LYS A 368 8.99 -0.41 -2.62
C LYS A 368 10.19 -0.86 -1.80
N ILE A 369 11.04 -1.68 -2.39
CA ILE A 369 12.26 -2.21 -1.78
C ILE A 369 13.42 -1.25 -2.04
N ASP A 370 13.59 -0.75 -3.25
CA ASP A 370 14.75 0.08 -3.60
C ASP A 370 14.76 1.38 -2.80
N ASN A 371 13.63 2.08 -2.72
CA ASN A 371 13.55 3.26 -1.88
C ASN A 371 13.79 2.89 -0.40
N PHE A 372 13.37 1.70 0.04
CA PHE A 372 13.53 1.27 1.45
C PHE A 372 14.99 1.04 1.76
N VAL A 373 15.69 0.34 0.87
CA VAL A 373 17.13 0.13 0.92
C VAL A 373 17.87 1.46 0.92
N SER A 374 17.51 2.40 0.02
CA SER A 374 18.11 3.75 0.02
C SER A 374 17.91 4.47 1.36
N PHE A 375 16.70 4.41 1.92
CA PHE A 375 16.41 4.96 3.25
C PHE A 375 17.22 4.26 4.36
N ALA A 376 17.31 2.94 4.32
CA ALA A 376 18.02 2.16 5.32
C ALA A 376 19.54 2.40 5.26
N ILE A 377 20.09 2.66 4.07
CA ILE A 377 21.49 3.07 3.89
C ILE A 377 21.71 4.49 4.41
N ASP A 378 20.86 5.46 4.01
CA ASP A 378 20.94 6.86 4.46
C ASP A 378 20.92 6.95 6.00
N LYS A 379 20.04 6.17 6.63
CA LYS A 379 19.89 6.10 8.08
C LYS A 379 20.85 5.14 8.76
N LYS A 380 21.86 4.63 8.04
CA LYS A 380 22.91 3.73 8.56
C LYS A 380 22.35 2.50 9.27
N ILE A 381 21.19 2.01 8.86
CA ILE A 381 20.59 0.75 9.34
C ILE A 381 21.28 -0.44 8.65
N ILE A 382 21.58 -0.30 7.36
CA ILE A 382 22.32 -1.26 6.56
C ILE A 382 23.41 -0.55 5.75
N ARG A 383 24.44 -1.27 5.35
CA ARG A 383 25.45 -0.82 4.36
C ARG A 383 25.45 -1.80 3.18
N ARG A 384 25.63 -1.31 1.96
CA ARG A 384 25.81 -2.16 0.78
C ARG A 384 27.24 -2.70 0.70
N ASP A 385 27.39 -3.98 0.40
CA ASP A 385 28.66 -4.68 0.21
C ASP A 385 28.54 -5.66 -0.98
N GLY A 386 28.84 -5.17 -2.18
CA GLY A 386 28.54 -5.88 -3.43
C GLY A 386 27.03 -6.13 -3.59
N ASP A 387 26.67 -7.42 -3.72
CA ASP A 387 25.29 -7.91 -3.85
C ASP A 387 24.60 -8.22 -2.51
N LYS A 388 25.29 -7.95 -1.40
CA LYS A 388 24.77 -8.15 -0.05
C LYS A 388 24.60 -6.83 0.69
N PHE A 389 23.81 -6.88 1.75
CA PHE A 389 23.76 -5.82 2.75
C PHE A 389 24.34 -6.32 4.07
N VAL A 390 24.98 -5.42 4.82
CA VAL A 390 25.47 -5.66 6.17
C VAL A 390 24.63 -4.84 7.12
N LYS A 391 23.99 -5.49 8.08
CA LYS A 391 23.22 -4.85 9.15
C LYS A 391 24.17 -4.11 10.10
N MET A 392 23.93 -2.83 10.30
CA MET A 392 24.79 -1.93 11.07
C MET A 392 24.22 -1.60 12.44
N VAL A 393 22.91 -1.80 12.63
CA VAL A 393 22.19 -1.49 13.86
C VAL A 393 21.78 -2.79 14.55
N ASP A 394 22.09 -2.88 15.84
CA ASP A 394 21.45 -3.86 16.69
C ASP A 394 20.07 -3.33 17.13
N PHE A 395 19.01 -4.03 16.74
CA PHE A 395 17.65 -3.71 17.20
C PHE A 395 17.38 -4.28 18.61
N SER A 396 18.33 -5.02 19.19
CA SER A 396 18.27 -5.62 20.53
C SER A 396 18.79 -4.67 21.63
N GLU A 397 19.77 -3.84 21.33
CA GLU A 397 20.20 -2.75 22.19
C GLU A 397 19.18 -1.60 22.11
N SER A 398 18.27 -1.55 23.07
CA SER A 398 17.53 -0.33 23.37
C SER A 398 18.50 0.71 23.94
N GLY A 399 19.34 1.29 23.08
CA GLY A 399 20.29 2.34 23.42
C GLY A 399 19.61 3.56 24.04
N GLU A 400 20.38 4.31 24.83
CA GLU A 400 19.93 5.44 25.65
C GLU A 400 18.90 6.35 24.98
N PHE A 401 17.78 6.54 25.67
CA PHE A 401 16.53 7.16 25.22
C PHE A 401 16.60 8.68 25.00
N HIS A 402 17.47 9.14 24.10
CA HIS A 402 17.54 10.54 23.72
C HIS A 402 17.67 10.69 22.19
N ARG A 403 16.56 11.12 21.54
CA ARG A 403 16.40 11.52 20.11
C ARG A 403 16.06 10.43 19.07
N VAL A 404 15.16 9.51 19.41
CA VAL A 404 14.74 8.36 18.55
C VAL A 404 14.21 8.76 17.15
N ARG A 405 13.63 9.95 16.96
CA ARG A 405 12.98 10.32 15.69
C ARG A 405 13.92 10.82 14.59
N ILE A 406 15.01 11.50 14.95
CA ILE A 406 15.98 12.01 13.98
C ILE A 406 17.00 10.91 13.66
N ASP A 407 17.39 10.16 14.70
CA ASP A 407 18.52 9.25 14.61
C ASP A 407 18.10 7.82 14.23
N HIS A 408 16.86 7.38 14.51
CA HIS A 408 16.42 5.98 14.31
C HIS A 408 14.96 5.80 13.82
N PRO A 409 14.61 6.32 12.62
CA PRO A 409 13.24 6.26 12.08
C PRO A 409 12.67 4.84 11.91
N ALA A 410 13.53 3.82 11.76
CA ALA A 410 13.09 2.42 11.70
C ALA A 410 12.39 1.94 12.99
N VAL A 411 12.82 2.41 14.16
CA VAL A 411 12.19 2.06 15.44
C VAL A 411 10.77 2.60 15.51
N VAL A 412 10.53 3.81 14.99
CA VAL A 412 9.20 4.40 14.93
C VAL A 412 8.26 3.53 14.09
N ILE A 413 8.70 3.11 12.91
CA ILE A 413 7.94 2.23 12.01
C ILE A 413 7.65 0.88 12.69
N LEU A 414 8.63 0.27 13.37
CA LEU A 414 8.43 -0.98 14.11
C LEU A 414 7.36 -0.85 15.20
N ASN A 415 7.35 0.25 15.94
CA ASN A 415 6.43 0.48 17.04
C ASN A 415 4.97 0.69 16.59
N GLU A 416 4.72 1.15 15.36
CA GLU A 416 3.36 1.35 14.85
C GLU A 416 2.56 0.04 14.77
N ILE A 417 3.27 -1.06 14.45
CA ILE A 417 2.69 -2.39 14.28
C ILE A 417 3.08 -3.36 15.42
N GLU A 418 3.80 -2.89 16.44
CA GLU A 418 4.11 -3.69 17.66
C GLU A 418 2.84 -4.25 18.32
N PRO A 419 1.71 -3.50 18.41
CA PRO A 419 0.47 -4.04 18.97
C PRO A 419 -0.23 -5.10 18.10
N LEU A 420 0.17 -5.26 16.84
CA LEU A 420 -0.37 -6.27 15.93
C LEU A 420 0.37 -7.61 16.13
N THR A 421 0.20 -8.21 17.31
CA THR A 421 1.01 -9.35 17.77
C THR A 421 0.96 -10.55 16.83
N GLU A 422 -0.21 -10.90 16.29
CA GLU A 422 -0.35 -12.00 15.34
C GLU A 422 0.47 -11.74 14.06
N LEU A 423 0.50 -10.51 13.55
CA LEU A 423 1.34 -10.16 12.40
C LEU A 423 2.83 -10.21 12.75
N GLN A 424 3.21 -9.71 13.92
CA GLN A 424 4.59 -9.77 14.40
C GLN A 424 5.09 -11.21 14.45
N GLU A 425 4.29 -12.13 14.99
CA GLU A 425 4.63 -13.57 15.06
C GLU A 425 4.83 -14.18 13.66
N HIS A 426 3.95 -13.87 12.70
CA HIS A 426 4.10 -14.36 11.33
C HIS A 426 5.32 -13.76 10.61
N LEU A 427 5.62 -12.48 10.83
CA LEU A 427 6.77 -11.80 10.23
C LEU A 427 8.09 -12.28 10.85
N GLU A 428 8.13 -12.47 12.16
CA GLU A 428 9.28 -13.04 12.87
C GLU A 428 9.55 -14.47 12.40
N ALA A 429 8.51 -15.32 12.34
CA ALA A 429 8.65 -16.68 11.84
C ALA A 429 9.16 -16.70 10.39
N LEU A 430 8.64 -15.82 9.53
CA LEU A 430 9.11 -15.70 8.15
C LEU A 430 10.54 -15.13 8.06
N ALA A 431 10.95 -14.24 8.95
CA ALA A 431 12.31 -13.68 8.98
C ALA A 431 13.34 -14.70 9.45
N LEU A 432 12.99 -15.53 10.43
CA LEU A 432 13.85 -16.58 10.99
C LEU A 432 13.90 -17.85 10.13
N GLU A 433 12.97 -18.01 9.19
CA GLU A 433 12.92 -19.19 8.31
C GLU A 433 14.23 -19.33 7.50
N HIS A 434 14.76 -20.55 7.38
CA HIS A 434 15.99 -20.79 6.62
C HIS A 434 15.81 -20.43 5.14
N GLY A 435 16.78 -19.74 4.53
CA GLY A 435 16.66 -19.19 3.17
C GLY A 435 16.30 -20.21 2.08
N LEU A 436 16.82 -21.45 2.19
CA LEU A 436 16.43 -22.53 1.25
C LEU A 436 14.94 -22.90 1.36
N ARG A 437 14.35 -22.83 2.55
CA ARG A 437 12.94 -23.12 2.78
C ARG A 437 12.05 -21.99 2.29
N VAL A 438 12.46 -20.73 2.54
CA VAL A 438 11.84 -19.53 1.95
C VAL A 438 11.80 -19.62 0.43
N LYS A 439 12.95 -19.99 -0.17
CA LYS A 439 13.08 -20.20 -1.61
C LYS A 439 12.09 -21.25 -2.12
N HIS A 440 12.08 -22.45 -1.54
CA HIS A 440 11.16 -23.53 -1.94
C HIS A 440 9.69 -23.11 -1.80
N ARG A 441 9.34 -22.52 -0.66
CA ARG A 441 7.98 -22.03 -0.38
C ARG A 441 7.52 -20.99 -1.39
N LEU A 442 8.41 -20.09 -1.82
CA LEU A 442 8.09 -19.11 -2.86
C LEU A 442 7.81 -19.80 -4.20
N GLN A 443 8.63 -20.77 -4.60
CA GLN A 443 8.44 -21.52 -5.86
C GLN A 443 7.08 -22.23 -5.88
N GLU A 444 6.78 -22.97 -4.81
CA GLU A 444 5.50 -23.67 -4.67
C GLU A 444 4.33 -22.70 -4.68
N TYR A 445 4.45 -21.57 -3.97
CA TYR A 445 3.42 -20.54 -3.92
C TYR A 445 3.16 -19.94 -5.31
N LEU A 446 4.19 -19.52 -6.04
CA LEU A 446 4.03 -18.88 -7.35
C LEU A 446 3.39 -19.83 -8.36
N ILE A 447 3.86 -21.09 -8.43
CA ILE A 447 3.32 -22.09 -9.36
C ILE A 447 1.87 -22.43 -9.00
N SER A 448 1.59 -22.69 -7.71
CA SER A 448 0.24 -23.04 -7.26
C SER A 448 -0.73 -21.88 -7.42
N ASN A 449 -0.30 -20.65 -7.16
CA ASN A 449 -1.12 -19.45 -7.33
C ASN A 449 -1.44 -19.19 -8.80
N ALA A 450 -0.51 -19.42 -9.73
CA ALA A 450 -0.75 -19.28 -11.16
C ALA A 450 -1.81 -20.30 -11.66
N ALA A 451 -1.70 -21.56 -11.23
CA ALA A 451 -2.68 -22.60 -11.53
C ALA A 451 -4.06 -22.28 -10.92
N PHE A 452 -4.11 -21.96 -9.63
CA PHE A 452 -5.36 -21.60 -8.93
C PHE A 452 -6.02 -20.35 -9.52
N ALA A 453 -5.24 -19.33 -9.88
CA ALA A 453 -5.75 -18.14 -10.52
C ALA A 453 -6.39 -18.46 -11.88
N TYR A 454 -5.80 -19.38 -12.66
CA TYR A 454 -6.41 -19.86 -13.89
C TYR A 454 -7.71 -20.63 -13.63
N GLU A 455 -7.70 -21.60 -12.73
CA GLU A 455 -8.89 -22.40 -12.41
C GLU A 455 -10.07 -21.53 -11.98
N ARG A 456 -9.80 -20.52 -11.13
CA ARG A 456 -10.81 -19.55 -10.70
C ARG A 456 -11.32 -18.71 -11.88
N ASP A 457 -10.43 -18.20 -12.73
CA ASP A 457 -10.83 -17.41 -13.90
C ASP A 457 -11.64 -18.28 -14.89
N TYR A 458 -11.22 -19.52 -15.16
CA TYR A 458 -11.94 -20.46 -16.02
C TYR A 458 -13.32 -20.79 -15.45
N ALA A 459 -13.44 -21.09 -14.16
CA ALA A 459 -14.73 -21.33 -13.51
C ALA A 459 -15.66 -20.11 -13.55
N ALA A 460 -15.12 -18.89 -13.53
CA ALA A 460 -15.90 -17.66 -13.55
C ALA A 460 -16.35 -17.22 -14.95
N TYR A 461 -15.57 -17.53 -15.99
CA TYR A 461 -15.76 -16.96 -17.34
C TYR A 461 -15.98 -17.99 -18.45
N ALA A 462 -15.72 -19.28 -18.24
CA ALA A 462 -15.87 -20.27 -19.31
C ALA A 462 -17.33 -20.34 -19.78
N VAL A 463 -17.49 -20.35 -21.11
CA VAL A 463 -18.79 -20.40 -21.78
C VAL A 463 -18.91 -21.72 -22.54
N GLU A 464 -19.96 -22.49 -22.24
CA GLU A 464 -20.24 -23.75 -22.92
C GLU A 464 -20.40 -23.54 -24.44
N GLY A 465 -19.72 -24.36 -25.23
CA GLY A 465 -19.72 -24.27 -26.69
C GLY A 465 -18.79 -23.21 -27.30
N GLU A 466 -18.18 -22.34 -26.49
CA GLU A 466 -17.22 -21.33 -26.95
C GLU A 466 -15.82 -21.53 -26.37
N SER A 467 -15.72 -21.68 -25.06
CA SER A 467 -14.46 -21.94 -24.36
C SER A 467 -13.86 -23.29 -24.75
N LYS A 468 -12.53 -23.33 -24.83
CA LYS A 468 -11.77 -24.58 -25.08
C LYS A 468 -11.58 -25.32 -23.76
N GLY A 469 -11.21 -26.60 -23.83
CA GLY A 469 -10.93 -27.40 -22.63
C GLY A 469 -9.94 -26.70 -21.70
N ALA A 470 -10.09 -26.90 -20.39
CA ALA A 470 -9.25 -26.23 -19.39
C ALA A 470 -7.75 -26.55 -19.56
N ASP A 471 -7.41 -27.70 -20.12
CA ASP A 471 -6.04 -28.09 -20.45
C ASP A 471 -5.40 -27.22 -21.54
N VAL A 472 -6.20 -26.56 -22.38
CA VAL A 472 -5.73 -25.64 -23.43
C VAL A 472 -5.17 -24.36 -22.82
N GLY A 473 -5.82 -23.86 -21.77
CA GLY A 473 -5.54 -22.58 -21.11
C GLY A 473 -4.62 -22.65 -19.90
N ALA A 474 -4.38 -23.84 -19.35
CA ALA A 474 -3.61 -24.00 -18.11
C ALA A 474 -2.13 -23.61 -18.29
N PRO A 475 -1.55 -22.81 -17.38
CA PRO A 475 -0.10 -22.60 -17.36
C PRO A 475 0.61 -23.91 -16.97
N PHE A 476 1.82 -24.13 -17.48
CA PHE A 476 2.55 -25.36 -17.17
C PHE A 476 4.07 -25.15 -17.09
N LEU A 477 4.72 -26.07 -16.37
CA LEU A 477 6.17 -26.13 -16.19
C LEU A 477 6.70 -27.47 -16.71
N ILE A 478 7.65 -27.40 -17.64
CA ILE A 478 8.46 -28.54 -18.09
C ILE A 478 9.79 -28.47 -17.36
N ARG A 479 10.12 -29.53 -16.61
CA ARG A 479 11.41 -29.64 -15.92
C ARG A 479 12.46 -30.21 -16.86
N GLY A 480 13.58 -29.51 -16.97
CA GLY A 480 14.75 -29.96 -17.70
C GLY A 480 15.70 -30.83 -16.87
N GLN A 481 16.80 -31.26 -17.48
CA GLN A 481 17.82 -32.12 -16.85
C GLN A 481 18.59 -31.40 -15.72
N SER A 482 18.76 -30.08 -15.83
CA SER A 482 19.42 -29.27 -14.80
C SER A 482 18.80 -27.87 -14.70
N GLY A 483 18.82 -27.27 -13.51
CA GLY A 483 18.40 -25.86 -13.29
C GLY A 483 19.43 -24.83 -13.79
N LYS A 484 20.16 -25.15 -14.87
CA LYS A 484 21.15 -24.22 -15.45
C LYS A 484 20.45 -23.14 -16.26
N ILE A 485 19.60 -23.54 -17.22
CA ILE A 485 18.88 -22.65 -18.12
C ILE A 485 17.38 -22.83 -17.91
N GLY A 486 16.71 -21.70 -17.63
CA GLY A 486 15.25 -21.58 -17.54
C GLY A 486 14.72 -20.68 -18.64
N ILE A 487 13.58 -21.05 -19.22
CA ILE A 487 12.97 -20.36 -20.34
C ILE A 487 11.55 -19.94 -19.94
N VAL A 488 11.24 -18.65 -20.07
CA VAL A 488 9.84 -18.17 -20.04
C VAL A 488 9.37 -18.07 -21.48
N LEU A 489 8.40 -18.90 -21.86
CA LEU A 489 7.89 -18.97 -23.23
C LEU A 489 6.44 -18.49 -23.29
N VAL A 490 6.20 -17.36 -23.96
CA VAL A 490 4.93 -16.63 -23.93
C VAL A 490 4.13 -16.84 -25.22
N HIS A 491 2.85 -17.18 -25.08
CA HIS A 491 1.91 -17.33 -26.20
C HIS A 491 1.41 -15.97 -26.74
N GLY A 492 0.75 -15.99 -27.90
CA GLY A 492 0.21 -14.82 -28.59
C GLY A 492 -1.13 -14.31 -28.04
N TYR A 493 -1.53 -13.15 -28.55
CA TYR A 493 -2.83 -12.51 -28.24
C TYR A 493 -3.99 -13.37 -28.76
N MET A 494 -5.08 -13.47 -27.98
CA MET A 494 -6.23 -14.36 -28.23
C MET A 494 -5.91 -15.87 -28.25
N ALA A 495 -4.67 -16.26 -27.99
CA ALA A 495 -4.26 -17.67 -27.90
C ALA A 495 -4.29 -18.16 -26.45
N ALA A 496 -3.60 -19.27 -26.18
CA ALA A 496 -3.49 -19.90 -24.88
C ALA A 496 -2.14 -20.65 -24.78
N PRO A 497 -1.69 -21.07 -23.59
CA PRO A 497 -0.44 -21.83 -23.39
C PRO A 497 -0.22 -22.99 -24.37
N LEU A 498 -1.29 -23.68 -24.80
CA LEU A 498 -1.20 -24.78 -25.76
C LEU A 498 -0.54 -24.36 -27.10
N GLU A 499 -0.63 -23.09 -27.51
CA GLU A 499 -0.07 -22.58 -28.77
C GLU A 499 1.44 -22.80 -28.89
N VAL A 500 2.16 -22.75 -27.78
CA VAL A 500 3.63 -22.85 -27.74
C VAL A 500 4.10 -24.18 -27.14
N ARG A 501 3.18 -25.12 -26.89
CA ARG A 501 3.49 -26.38 -26.18
C ARG A 501 4.50 -27.24 -26.91
N ALA A 502 4.38 -27.39 -28.24
CA ALA A 502 5.31 -28.17 -29.02
C ALA A 502 6.76 -27.63 -28.94
N LEU A 503 6.92 -26.31 -28.97
CA LEU A 503 8.22 -25.65 -28.77
C LEU A 503 8.72 -25.85 -27.33
N ALA A 504 7.84 -25.73 -26.33
CA ALA A 504 8.19 -25.95 -24.93
C ALA A 504 8.69 -27.38 -24.67
N GLU A 505 7.98 -28.39 -25.20
CA GLU A 505 8.34 -29.80 -25.09
C GLU A 505 9.65 -30.11 -25.81
N TYR A 506 9.87 -29.55 -27.00
CA TYR A 506 11.15 -29.66 -27.70
C TYR A 506 12.30 -29.09 -26.87
N LEU A 507 12.17 -27.85 -26.37
CA LEU A 507 13.20 -27.21 -25.54
C LEU A 507 13.44 -27.96 -24.23
N GLY A 508 12.39 -28.53 -23.63
CA GLY A 508 12.48 -29.41 -22.48
C GLY A 508 13.27 -30.68 -22.77
N SER A 509 13.05 -31.28 -23.95
CA SER A 509 13.80 -32.47 -24.39
C SER A 509 15.29 -32.20 -24.61
N MET A 510 15.66 -30.93 -24.88
CA MET A 510 17.05 -30.46 -24.93
C MET A 510 17.66 -30.20 -23.54
N GLY A 511 16.90 -30.45 -22.47
CA GLY A 511 17.35 -30.36 -21.08
C GLY A 511 17.08 -29.02 -20.38
N TYR A 512 16.38 -28.09 -21.03
CA TYR A 512 16.03 -26.79 -20.44
C TYR A 512 14.78 -26.89 -19.56
N TRP A 513 14.70 -26.03 -18.54
CA TRP A 513 13.44 -25.80 -17.84
C TRP A 513 12.62 -24.80 -18.63
N VAL A 514 11.33 -25.06 -18.84
CA VAL A 514 10.46 -24.19 -19.63
C VAL A 514 9.17 -23.94 -18.87
N TYR A 515 8.88 -22.68 -18.57
CA TYR A 515 7.60 -22.26 -18.02
C TYR A 515 6.80 -21.49 -19.08
N VAL A 516 5.56 -21.92 -19.28
CA VAL A 516 4.61 -21.24 -20.17
C VAL A 516 3.54 -20.58 -19.31
N PRO A 517 3.61 -19.25 -19.09
CA PRO A 517 2.57 -18.54 -18.39
C PRO A 517 1.31 -18.50 -19.25
N ARG A 518 0.16 -18.44 -18.57
CA ARG A 518 -1.10 -18.03 -19.18
C ARG A 518 -1.28 -16.53 -18.97
N LEU A 519 -1.43 -15.78 -20.06
CA LEU A 519 -1.75 -14.36 -19.98
C LEU A 519 -3.15 -14.14 -19.41
N LYS A 520 -3.33 -13.17 -18.51
CA LYS A 520 -4.66 -12.85 -17.94
C LYS A 520 -5.70 -12.62 -19.04
N GLY A 521 -6.91 -13.17 -18.89
CA GLY A 521 -7.98 -13.11 -19.89
C GLY A 521 -7.88 -14.13 -21.03
N HIS A 522 -6.78 -14.87 -21.13
CA HIS A 522 -6.56 -15.88 -22.16
C HIS A 522 -6.80 -17.31 -21.64
N GLY A 523 -7.13 -18.23 -22.55
CA GLY A 523 -7.42 -19.63 -22.23
C GLY A 523 -8.75 -19.86 -21.47
N THR A 524 -9.63 -18.86 -21.45
CA THR A 524 -10.94 -18.85 -20.77
C THR A 524 -12.04 -18.50 -21.79
N ALA A 525 -12.44 -17.22 -21.89
CA ALA A 525 -13.42 -16.73 -22.86
C ALA A 525 -13.06 -15.30 -23.36
N PRO A 526 -13.56 -14.88 -24.54
CA PRO A 526 -13.35 -13.52 -25.05
C PRO A 526 -13.85 -12.42 -24.12
N ASP A 527 -14.94 -12.66 -23.39
CA ASP A 527 -15.50 -11.72 -22.40
C ASP A 527 -14.57 -11.50 -21.20
N ASP A 528 -13.78 -12.51 -20.80
CA ASP A 528 -12.73 -12.35 -19.80
C ASP A 528 -11.64 -11.40 -20.33
N LEU A 529 -11.14 -11.66 -21.55
CA LEU A 529 -10.14 -10.82 -22.22
C LEU A 529 -10.59 -9.36 -22.38
N ALA A 530 -11.87 -9.13 -22.69
CA ALA A 530 -12.43 -7.81 -22.88
C ALA A 530 -12.29 -6.90 -21.65
N GLY A 531 -12.25 -7.49 -20.45
CA GLY A 531 -12.12 -6.78 -19.18
C GLY A 531 -10.68 -6.60 -18.69
N ARG A 532 -9.66 -7.08 -19.42
CA ARG A 532 -8.25 -7.05 -18.98
C ARG A 532 -7.48 -5.90 -19.56
N ARG A 533 -6.53 -5.39 -18.78
CA ARG A 533 -5.54 -4.41 -19.21
C ARG A 533 -4.24 -5.10 -19.62
N TYR A 534 -3.47 -4.50 -20.52
CA TYR A 534 -2.19 -5.06 -20.98
C TYR A 534 -1.19 -5.27 -19.83
N MET A 535 -1.27 -4.43 -18.80
CA MET A 535 -0.46 -4.57 -17.59
C MET A 535 -0.72 -5.89 -16.84
N GLU A 536 -1.94 -6.45 -16.91
CA GLU A 536 -2.22 -7.79 -16.34
C GLU A 536 -1.54 -8.91 -17.16
N TRP A 537 -1.30 -8.69 -18.46
CA TRP A 537 -0.51 -9.61 -19.29
C TRP A 537 0.98 -9.51 -18.96
N VAL A 538 1.48 -8.28 -18.78
CA VAL A 538 2.86 -8.03 -18.32
C VAL A 538 3.11 -8.72 -16.97
N GLU A 539 2.20 -8.56 -16.01
CA GLU A 539 2.27 -9.22 -14.69
C GLU A 539 2.31 -10.76 -14.83
N SER A 540 1.57 -11.35 -15.78
CA SER A 540 1.60 -12.80 -16.03
C SER A 540 2.98 -13.29 -16.51
N VAL A 541 3.67 -12.48 -17.32
CA VAL A 541 5.04 -12.77 -17.79
C VAL A 541 6.06 -12.58 -16.67
N GLU A 542 5.88 -11.57 -15.82
CA GLU A 542 6.71 -11.35 -14.63
C GLU A 542 6.60 -12.48 -13.62
N GLU A 543 5.40 -13.03 -13.42
CA GLU A 543 5.21 -14.23 -12.59
C GLU A 543 6.02 -15.40 -13.16
N GLY A 544 5.99 -15.59 -14.48
CA GLY A 544 6.80 -16.61 -15.15
C GLY A 544 8.31 -16.39 -15.00
N TYR A 545 8.76 -15.13 -15.12
CA TYR A 545 10.16 -14.78 -14.86
C TYR A 545 10.54 -15.04 -13.41
N ALA A 546 9.72 -14.66 -12.42
CA ALA A 546 10.02 -14.87 -11.00
C ALA A 546 10.13 -16.37 -10.68
N ILE A 547 9.25 -17.21 -11.24
CA ILE A 547 9.34 -18.68 -11.12
C ILE A 547 10.66 -19.19 -11.69
N MET A 548 11.02 -18.77 -12.91
CA MET A 548 12.24 -19.23 -13.59
C MET A 548 13.53 -18.70 -12.95
N ALA A 549 13.57 -17.43 -12.56
CA ALA A 549 14.71 -16.80 -11.89
C ALA A 549 15.03 -17.45 -10.54
N ASP A 550 14.04 -18.08 -9.90
CA ASP A 550 14.25 -18.79 -8.65
C ASP A 550 14.65 -20.27 -8.86
N LEU A 551 14.15 -20.90 -9.92
CA LEU A 551 14.47 -22.29 -10.27
C LEU A 551 15.79 -22.45 -11.02
N CYS A 552 16.19 -21.45 -11.82
CA CYS A 552 17.30 -21.54 -12.77
C CYS A 552 18.32 -20.42 -12.60
N ARG A 553 19.56 -20.67 -13.04
CA ARG A 553 20.66 -19.68 -12.96
C ARG A 553 20.68 -18.70 -14.12
N ILE A 554 20.43 -19.19 -15.33
CA ILE A 554 20.44 -18.41 -16.58
C ILE A 554 19.02 -18.38 -17.11
N ILE A 555 18.49 -17.18 -17.35
CA ILE A 555 17.10 -16.99 -17.80
C ILE A 555 17.09 -16.48 -19.22
N VAL A 556 16.32 -17.16 -20.07
CA VAL A 556 15.99 -16.74 -21.43
C VAL A 556 14.50 -16.48 -21.47
N VAL A 557 14.08 -15.43 -22.17
CA VAL A 557 12.65 -15.17 -22.37
C VAL A 557 12.34 -15.09 -23.85
N GLY A 558 11.18 -15.57 -24.25
CA GLY A 558 10.77 -15.45 -25.62
C GLY A 558 9.31 -15.78 -25.83
N GLY A 559 8.84 -15.61 -27.05
CA GLY A 559 7.43 -15.84 -27.32
C GLY A 559 7.04 -15.72 -28.77
N PHE A 560 5.79 -16.08 -29.02
CA PHE A 560 5.16 -16.04 -30.32
C PHE A 560 4.21 -14.83 -30.44
N SER A 561 4.29 -14.13 -31.58
CA SER A 561 3.46 -12.97 -31.90
C SER A 561 3.52 -11.90 -30.78
N ALA A 562 2.38 -11.49 -30.22
CA ALA A 562 2.32 -10.57 -29.08
C ALA A 562 3.13 -11.05 -27.86
N GLY A 563 3.30 -12.36 -27.67
CA GLY A 563 4.16 -12.94 -26.64
C GLY A 563 5.64 -12.59 -26.81
N GLY A 564 6.11 -12.45 -28.05
CA GLY A 564 7.45 -11.94 -28.33
C GLY A 564 7.61 -10.47 -27.92
N GLY A 565 6.56 -9.66 -28.13
CA GLY A 565 6.49 -8.27 -27.64
C GLY A 565 6.55 -8.18 -26.11
N LEU A 566 5.78 -9.01 -25.40
CA LEU A 566 5.80 -9.08 -23.94
C LEU A 566 7.16 -9.55 -23.38
N ALA A 567 7.79 -10.53 -24.03
CA ALA A 567 9.13 -10.97 -23.67
C ALA A 567 10.16 -9.83 -23.82
N MET A 568 10.07 -9.05 -24.91
CA MET A 568 10.90 -7.87 -25.10
C MET A 568 10.60 -6.75 -24.09
N ASP A 569 9.33 -6.50 -23.75
CA ASP A 569 8.95 -5.52 -22.70
C ASP A 569 9.64 -5.84 -21.38
N LEU A 570 9.63 -7.11 -20.96
CA LEU A 570 10.31 -7.55 -19.74
C LEU A 570 11.82 -7.21 -19.79
N CYS A 571 12.47 -7.45 -20.93
CA CYS A 571 13.89 -7.14 -21.13
C CYS A 571 14.22 -5.64 -21.08
N THR A 572 13.24 -4.75 -21.28
CA THR A 572 13.45 -3.30 -21.10
C THR A 572 13.56 -2.88 -19.63
N ARG A 573 13.14 -3.75 -18.69
CA ARG A 573 13.02 -3.44 -17.25
C ARG A 573 13.85 -4.35 -16.35
N VAL A 574 14.09 -5.59 -16.77
CA VAL A 574 14.79 -6.61 -15.98
C VAL A 574 16.17 -6.89 -16.56
N SER A 575 17.22 -6.66 -15.77
CA SER A 575 18.62 -6.73 -16.22
C SER A 575 19.22 -8.14 -16.22
N ASN A 576 18.66 -9.08 -15.45
CA ASN A 576 19.22 -10.43 -15.29
C ASN A 576 18.62 -11.45 -16.28
N ILE A 577 18.61 -11.10 -17.56
CA ILE A 577 18.14 -11.95 -18.67
C ILE A 577 19.29 -12.15 -19.65
N ALA A 578 19.56 -13.40 -20.02
CA ALA A 578 20.71 -13.78 -20.86
C ALA A 578 20.47 -13.60 -22.36
N GLY A 579 19.22 -13.68 -22.80
CA GLY A 579 18.84 -13.48 -24.19
C GLY A 579 17.33 -13.44 -24.38
N VAL A 580 16.90 -12.90 -25.51
CA VAL A 580 15.49 -12.80 -25.91
C VAL A 580 15.26 -13.37 -27.32
N PHE A 581 14.19 -14.12 -27.52
CA PHE A 581 13.76 -14.51 -28.87
C PHE A 581 12.29 -14.16 -29.12
N ALA A 582 11.99 -13.70 -30.33
CA ALA A 582 10.64 -13.33 -30.74
C ALA A 582 10.29 -13.96 -32.09
N ILE A 583 9.20 -14.73 -32.13
CA ILE A 583 8.73 -15.44 -33.31
C ILE A 583 7.50 -14.72 -33.84
N SER A 584 7.56 -14.23 -35.07
CA SER A 584 6.54 -13.40 -35.74
C SER A 584 6.04 -12.17 -34.94
N PRO A 585 6.92 -11.36 -34.30
CA PRO A 585 6.47 -10.25 -33.47
C PRO A 585 5.92 -9.07 -34.31
N PRO A 586 4.68 -8.59 -34.04
CA PRO A 586 4.18 -7.35 -34.61
C PRO A 586 4.82 -6.12 -33.95
N PHE A 587 5.05 -5.04 -34.71
CA PHE A 587 5.59 -3.77 -34.16
C PHE A 587 4.49 -2.74 -33.89
N LYS A 588 3.46 -2.67 -34.75
CA LYS A 588 2.27 -1.84 -34.58
C LYS A 588 1.03 -2.58 -35.06
N LEU A 589 -0.16 -2.12 -34.65
CA LEU A 589 -1.43 -2.66 -35.16
C LEU A 589 -1.58 -2.58 -36.70
N HIS A 590 -0.93 -1.62 -37.37
CA HIS A 590 -0.98 -1.52 -38.84
C HIS A 590 -0.16 -2.60 -39.55
N ASP A 591 0.71 -3.32 -38.84
CA ASP A 591 1.45 -4.45 -39.41
C ASP A 591 0.55 -5.68 -39.58
N PHE A 592 -0.65 -5.69 -38.98
CA PHE A 592 -1.63 -6.73 -39.22
C PHE A 592 -2.25 -6.62 -40.61
N SER A 593 -2.52 -7.76 -41.24
CA SER A 593 -3.00 -7.82 -42.62
C SER A 593 -4.38 -7.18 -42.82
N ALA A 594 -4.78 -7.03 -44.08
CA ALA A 594 -6.06 -6.44 -44.49
C ALA A 594 -7.31 -7.07 -43.84
N ARG A 595 -7.18 -8.28 -43.28
CA ARG A 595 -8.25 -8.95 -42.50
C ARG A 595 -8.57 -8.25 -41.17
N PHE A 596 -7.62 -7.53 -40.59
CA PHE A 596 -7.82 -6.73 -39.36
C PHE A 596 -8.23 -5.28 -39.66
N VAL A 597 -8.22 -4.85 -40.93
CA VAL A 597 -8.60 -3.49 -41.36
C VAL A 597 -10.03 -3.10 -40.95
N PRO A 598 -11.05 -3.97 -40.97
CA PRO A 598 -12.38 -3.62 -40.46
C PRO A 598 -12.35 -3.25 -38.97
N ALA A 599 -11.59 -3.99 -38.14
CA ALA A 599 -11.43 -3.72 -36.72
C ALA A 599 -10.63 -2.42 -36.48
N VAL A 600 -9.54 -2.20 -37.23
CA VAL A 600 -8.74 -0.97 -37.18
C VAL A 600 -9.53 0.25 -37.67
N ASN A 601 -10.39 0.09 -38.67
CA ASN A 601 -11.26 1.17 -39.16
C ASN A 601 -12.41 1.47 -38.19
N LEU A 602 -13.00 0.45 -37.57
CA LEU A 602 -13.99 0.62 -36.51
C LEU A 602 -13.36 1.32 -35.30
N TRP A 603 -12.14 0.93 -34.93
CA TRP A 603 -11.31 1.61 -33.93
C TRP A 603 -11.05 3.08 -34.29
N ASN A 604 -10.56 3.37 -35.49
CA ASN A 604 -10.31 4.74 -35.95
C ASN A 604 -11.60 5.60 -35.94
N ARG A 605 -12.76 4.99 -36.18
CA ARG A 605 -14.07 5.66 -36.09
C ARG A 605 -14.52 5.88 -34.65
N LEU A 606 -14.24 4.94 -33.75
CA LEU A 606 -14.52 5.04 -32.32
C LEU A 606 -13.60 6.05 -31.62
N MET A 607 -12.32 6.11 -31.97
CA MET A 607 -11.41 7.15 -31.46
C MET A 607 -11.88 8.56 -31.81
N LYS A 608 -12.57 8.73 -32.95
CA LYS A 608 -13.22 9.99 -33.32
C LYS A 608 -14.53 10.28 -32.54
N ARG A 609 -15.11 9.30 -31.86
CA ARG A 609 -16.32 9.40 -31.02
C ARG A 609 -15.97 9.04 -29.57
N MET A 610 -15.62 10.03 -28.75
CA MET A 610 -15.04 9.89 -27.39
C MET A 610 -15.90 9.20 -26.30
N ASN A 611 -16.71 8.18 -26.58
CA ASN A 611 -17.41 7.37 -25.58
C ASN A 611 -16.73 6.02 -25.36
N VAL A 612 -15.83 5.98 -24.37
CA VAL A 612 -15.00 4.81 -24.00
C VAL A 612 -15.83 3.68 -23.35
N GLU A 613 -16.99 3.98 -22.78
CA GLU A 613 -17.80 2.99 -22.04
C GLU A 613 -18.53 1.99 -22.97
N SER A 614 -18.96 2.45 -24.14
CA SER A 614 -19.61 1.61 -25.16
C SER A 614 -18.65 0.64 -25.86
N ALA A 615 -17.38 0.98 -25.98
CA ALA A 615 -16.39 0.19 -26.72
C ALA A 615 -15.99 -1.12 -26.02
N ARG A 616 -16.17 -1.24 -24.69
CA ARG A 616 -15.76 -2.42 -23.91
C ARG A 616 -16.52 -3.72 -24.24
N LYS A 617 -17.65 -3.64 -24.96
CA LYS A 617 -18.49 -4.81 -25.29
C LYS A 617 -18.58 -5.10 -26.79
N GLU A 618 -17.85 -4.37 -27.62
CA GLU A 618 -17.86 -4.62 -29.06
C GLU A 618 -16.85 -5.74 -29.42
N PHE A 619 -17.32 -6.72 -30.18
CA PHE A 619 -16.53 -7.85 -30.64
C PHE A 619 -16.48 -7.90 -32.17
N VAL A 620 -15.34 -8.32 -32.71
CA VAL A 620 -15.15 -8.60 -34.13
C VAL A 620 -14.95 -10.10 -34.33
N GLU A 621 -15.53 -10.67 -35.39
CA GLU A 621 -15.33 -12.08 -35.75
C GLU A 621 -13.85 -12.35 -36.08
N ASN A 622 -13.29 -13.42 -35.51
CA ASN A 622 -11.93 -13.88 -35.76
C ASN A 622 -11.95 -15.28 -36.38
N ARG A 623 -11.13 -15.51 -37.41
CA ARG A 623 -10.98 -16.81 -38.08
C ARG A 623 -9.55 -17.31 -37.91
N PRO A 624 -9.21 -17.88 -36.73
CA PRO A 624 -7.85 -18.30 -36.42
C PRO A 624 -7.45 -19.58 -37.17
N GLU A 625 -6.16 -19.72 -37.46
CA GLU A 625 -5.57 -20.95 -38.02
C GLU A 625 -5.74 -22.14 -37.06
N ASN A 626 -5.63 -21.90 -35.75
CA ASN A 626 -5.78 -22.89 -34.70
C ASN A 626 -7.05 -22.65 -33.87
N SER A 627 -8.23 -22.87 -34.46
CA SER A 627 -9.53 -22.64 -33.80
C SER A 627 -9.81 -23.52 -32.57
N HIS A 628 -9.02 -24.58 -32.38
CA HIS A 628 -9.03 -25.41 -31.17
C HIS A 628 -8.29 -24.76 -29.99
N ILE A 629 -7.54 -23.67 -30.22
CA ILE A 629 -6.76 -22.93 -29.21
C ILE A 629 -7.28 -21.49 -29.09
N ASN A 630 -7.35 -20.78 -30.21
CA ASN A 630 -7.57 -19.33 -30.22
C ASN A 630 -9.06 -18.97 -30.11
N TYR A 631 -9.33 -17.79 -29.58
CA TYR A 631 -10.66 -17.21 -29.56
C TYR A 631 -11.19 -16.90 -30.96
N VAL A 632 -12.49 -17.10 -31.14
CA VAL A 632 -13.24 -16.81 -32.38
C VAL A 632 -13.89 -15.42 -32.36
N ARG A 633 -13.91 -14.74 -31.21
CA ARG A 633 -14.34 -13.34 -31.05
C ARG A 633 -13.19 -12.51 -30.49
N ASN A 634 -12.90 -11.37 -31.10
CA ASN A 634 -11.88 -10.43 -30.64
C ASN A 634 -12.55 -9.19 -30.02
N PRO A 635 -12.36 -8.92 -28.71
CA PRO A 635 -12.88 -7.70 -28.10
C PRO A 635 -12.09 -6.47 -28.59
N LEU A 636 -12.79 -5.39 -28.94
CA LEU A 636 -12.14 -4.14 -29.32
C LEU A 636 -11.28 -3.56 -28.18
N SER A 637 -11.72 -3.71 -26.93
CA SER A 637 -10.92 -3.30 -25.76
C SER A 637 -9.59 -4.05 -25.68
N GLY A 638 -9.56 -5.34 -26.00
CA GLY A 638 -8.31 -6.11 -26.04
C GLY A 638 -7.36 -5.63 -27.14
N LEU A 639 -7.87 -5.20 -28.29
CA LEU A 639 -7.05 -4.56 -29.33
C LEU A 639 -6.44 -3.23 -28.87
N MET A 640 -7.18 -2.41 -28.12
CA MET A 640 -6.66 -1.16 -27.55
C MET A 640 -5.50 -1.41 -26.60
N GLU A 641 -5.66 -2.40 -25.72
CA GLU A 641 -4.63 -2.79 -24.77
C GLU A 641 -3.39 -3.37 -25.49
N LEU A 642 -3.59 -4.10 -26.58
CA LEU A 642 -2.50 -4.55 -27.45
C LEU A 642 -1.76 -3.39 -28.12
N ASP A 643 -2.46 -2.36 -28.61
CA ASP A 643 -1.84 -1.15 -29.17
C ASP A 643 -1.00 -0.42 -28.12
N HIS A 644 -1.54 -0.23 -26.90
CA HIS A 644 -0.82 0.39 -25.80
C HIS A 644 0.48 -0.37 -25.46
N LEU A 645 0.46 -1.70 -25.46
CA LEU A 645 1.67 -2.51 -25.28
C LEU A 645 2.70 -2.23 -26.39
N MET A 646 2.28 -2.19 -27.64
CA MET A 646 3.16 -1.94 -28.79
C MET A 646 3.78 -0.54 -28.76
N GLU A 647 2.99 0.48 -28.41
CA GLU A 647 3.48 1.85 -28.26
C GLU A 647 4.51 1.95 -27.12
N GLN A 648 4.18 1.41 -25.95
CA GLN A 648 5.09 1.38 -24.78
C GLN A 648 6.42 0.67 -25.09
N LEU A 649 6.36 -0.46 -25.81
CA LEU A 649 7.56 -1.19 -26.22
C LEU A 649 8.35 -0.41 -27.28
N GLY A 650 7.68 0.18 -28.26
CA GLY A 650 8.30 0.92 -29.36
C GLY A 650 9.23 2.03 -28.88
N ASP A 651 8.87 2.72 -27.80
CA ASP A 651 9.67 3.80 -27.20
C ASP A 651 10.92 3.30 -26.47
N LYS A 652 10.94 2.03 -26.06
CA LYS A 652 11.99 1.44 -25.20
C LYS A 652 12.82 0.38 -25.89
N ILE A 653 12.43 -0.09 -27.08
CA ILE A 653 13.04 -1.26 -27.73
C ILE A 653 14.54 -1.10 -28.00
N SER A 654 15.02 0.12 -28.17
CA SER A 654 16.44 0.44 -28.35
C SER A 654 17.28 0.26 -27.08
N SER A 655 16.66 0.15 -25.90
CA SER A 655 17.36 -0.15 -24.65
C SER A 655 17.74 -1.63 -24.51
N ILE A 656 17.13 -2.52 -25.31
CA ILE A 656 17.40 -3.95 -25.27
C ILE A 656 18.77 -4.22 -25.91
N ALA A 657 19.78 -4.40 -25.06
CA ALA A 657 21.17 -4.62 -25.46
C ALA A 657 21.64 -6.08 -25.40
N ILE A 658 20.82 -6.98 -24.82
CA ILE A 658 21.12 -8.41 -24.67
C ILE A 658 21.02 -9.15 -26.01
N PRO A 659 21.63 -10.35 -26.15
CA PRO A 659 21.48 -11.19 -27.34
C PRO A 659 20.01 -11.36 -27.74
N ALA A 660 19.72 -11.18 -29.04
CA ALA A 660 18.34 -11.17 -29.53
C ALA A 660 18.17 -11.96 -30.83
N LEU A 661 17.15 -12.82 -30.90
CA LEU A 661 16.76 -13.53 -32.12
C LEU A 661 15.36 -13.11 -32.54
N ILE A 662 15.19 -12.75 -33.81
CA ILE A 662 13.88 -12.53 -34.43
C ILE A 662 13.69 -13.54 -35.55
N VAL A 663 12.61 -14.31 -35.47
CA VAL A 663 12.20 -15.25 -36.52
C VAL A 663 10.89 -14.75 -37.12
N GLN A 664 10.79 -14.67 -38.44
CA GLN A 664 9.58 -14.21 -39.12
C GLN A 664 9.33 -15.05 -40.37
N SER A 665 8.06 -15.27 -40.71
CA SER A 665 7.71 -15.81 -42.03
C SER A 665 7.51 -14.70 -43.06
N TYR A 666 8.09 -14.86 -44.25
CA TYR A 666 7.91 -13.94 -45.39
C TYR A 666 6.46 -13.92 -45.88
N SER A 667 5.82 -15.10 -45.90
CA SER A 667 4.45 -15.30 -46.40
C SER A 667 3.41 -15.33 -45.27
N ASP A 668 3.66 -14.60 -44.18
CA ASP A 668 2.76 -14.52 -43.03
C ASP A 668 1.47 -13.76 -43.39
N PRO A 669 0.28 -14.40 -43.32
CA PRO A 669 -0.99 -13.79 -43.70
C PRO A 669 -1.58 -12.90 -42.59
N VAL A 670 -0.97 -12.85 -41.40
CA VAL A 670 -1.48 -12.11 -40.24
C VAL A 670 -0.58 -10.93 -39.93
N VAL A 671 0.74 -11.14 -39.77
CA VAL A 671 1.70 -10.08 -39.39
C VAL A 671 2.72 -9.88 -40.51
N HIS A 672 2.73 -8.70 -41.11
CA HIS A 672 3.67 -8.39 -42.19
C HIS A 672 5.11 -8.26 -41.65
N TYR A 673 6.08 -8.87 -42.35
CA TYR A 673 7.48 -8.91 -41.93
C TYR A 673 8.17 -7.54 -41.76
N ASN A 674 7.57 -6.46 -42.29
CA ASN A 674 8.10 -5.10 -42.14
C ASN A 674 8.15 -4.67 -40.68
N GLY A 675 7.17 -5.11 -39.87
CA GLY A 675 7.13 -4.84 -38.43
C GLY A 675 8.31 -5.48 -37.69
N SER A 676 8.50 -6.78 -37.87
CA SER A 676 9.62 -7.52 -37.27
C SER A 676 11.00 -7.03 -37.75
N LEU A 677 11.13 -6.63 -39.02
CA LEU A 677 12.36 -6.00 -39.53
C LEU A 677 12.63 -4.64 -38.88
N LYS A 678 11.57 -3.87 -38.58
CA LYS A 678 11.72 -2.60 -37.87
C LYS A 678 12.16 -2.81 -36.43
N ILE A 679 11.58 -3.79 -35.74
CA ILE A 679 12.04 -4.23 -34.41
C ILE A 679 13.54 -4.55 -34.46
N PHE A 680 13.95 -5.43 -35.38
CA PHE A 680 15.35 -5.82 -35.53
C PHE A 680 16.31 -4.63 -35.71
N LYS A 681 15.92 -3.67 -36.56
CA LYS A 681 16.72 -2.46 -36.81
C LYS A 681 16.83 -1.59 -35.55
N LEU A 682 15.74 -1.44 -34.79
CA LEU A 682 15.69 -0.58 -33.61
C LEU A 682 16.35 -1.20 -32.36
N LEU A 683 16.45 -2.53 -32.27
CA LEU A 683 17.11 -3.21 -31.13
C LEU A 683 18.52 -2.65 -30.89
N GLY A 684 18.81 -2.29 -29.64
CA GLY A 684 20.13 -1.82 -29.21
C GLY A 684 21.20 -2.90 -29.14
N SER A 685 20.82 -4.16 -29.24
CA SER A 685 21.71 -5.32 -29.17
C SER A 685 22.74 -5.33 -30.29
N ARG A 686 24.00 -5.62 -29.90
CA ARG A 686 25.11 -5.86 -30.82
C ARG A 686 25.15 -7.32 -31.31
N GLN A 687 24.53 -8.23 -30.57
CA GLN A 687 24.43 -9.64 -30.89
C GLN A 687 22.98 -9.94 -31.23
N LYS A 688 22.58 -9.65 -32.48
CA LYS A 688 21.22 -9.85 -32.93
C LYS A 688 21.15 -10.58 -34.26
N GLU A 689 20.21 -11.51 -34.34
CA GLU A 689 19.97 -12.35 -35.51
C GLU A 689 18.54 -12.13 -36.03
N TYR A 690 18.40 -12.10 -37.36
CA TYR A 690 17.11 -12.03 -38.04
C TYR A 690 17.01 -13.18 -39.03
N LEU A 691 16.08 -14.10 -38.79
CA LEU A 691 15.85 -15.25 -39.65
C LEU A 691 14.49 -15.16 -40.31
N MET A 692 14.51 -15.09 -41.63
CA MET A 692 13.32 -15.16 -42.46
C MET A 692 13.10 -16.59 -42.92
N VAL A 693 11.93 -17.15 -42.63
CA VAL A 693 11.46 -18.42 -43.18
C VAL A 693 10.38 -18.17 -44.22
N ASN A 694 10.06 -19.17 -45.03
CA ASN A 694 8.98 -19.06 -46.00
C ASN A 694 7.90 -20.11 -45.69
N GLN A 695 6.99 -19.77 -44.77
CA GLN A 695 5.81 -20.57 -44.46
C GLN A 695 4.54 -19.74 -44.74
N PRO A 696 3.55 -20.24 -45.51
CA PRO A 696 2.36 -19.48 -45.90
C PRO A 696 1.30 -19.41 -44.78
N ARG A 697 1.73 -19.18 -43.53
CA ARG A 697 0.91 -19.20 -42.31
C ARG A 697 1.56 -18.40 -41.19
N HIS A 698 0.76 -17.92 -40.25
CA HIS A 698 1.25 -17.17 -39.09
C HIS A 698 1.76 -18.11 -38.00
N GLY A 699 1.03 -19.20 -37.71
CA GLY A 699 1.31 -20.16 -36.65
C GLY A 699 2.51 -21.07 -36.92
N ILE A 700 3.68 -20.52 -37.23
CA ILE A 700 4.91 -21.25 -37.58
C ILE A 700 5.52 -22.06 -36.43
N VAL A 701 4.97 -21.92 -35.22
CA VAL A 701 5.31 -22.73 -34.03
C VAL A 701 4.49 -24.02 -33.93
N ASN A 702 3.51 -24.25 -34.82
CA ASN A 702 2.69 -25.45 -34.89
C ASN A 702 2.72 -26.06 -36.29
N GLY A 703 2.46 -27.36 -36.47
CA GLY A 703 2.37 -28.02 -37.78
C GLY A 703 3.68 -28.12 -38.59
N GLU A 704 3.59 -28.37 -39.89
CA GLU A 704 4.72 -28.76 -40.75
C GLU A 704 5.84 -27.68 -40.84
N GLY A 705 7.08 -28.07 -40.55
CA GLY A 705 8.24 -27.17 -40.58
C GLY A 705 8.47 -26.37 -39.29
N ALA A 706 7.67 -26.60 -38.25
CA ALA A 706 7.89 -26.01 -36.92
C ALA A 706 9.19 -26.53 -36.27
N ASP A 707 9.60 -27.78 -36.55
CA ASP A 707 10.86 -28.39 -36.09
C ASP A 707 12.09 -27.54 -36.46
N ARG A 708 12.07 -26.91 -37.64
CA ARG A 708 13.13 -26.00 -38.07
C ARG A 708 13.20 -24.75 -37.20
N ILE A 709 12.04 -24.20 -36.82
CA ILE A 709 11.96 -23.05 -35.91
C ILE A 709 12.48 -23.45 -34.52
N PHE A 710 12.14 -24.67 -34.07
CA PHE A 710 12.57 -25.16 -32.77
C PHE A 710 14.10 -25.34 -32.70
N ARG A 711 14.72 -25.89 -33.76
CA ARG A 711 16.19 -25.98 -33.89
C ARG A 711 16.86 -24.61 -33.85
N ILE A 712 16.35 -23.65 -34.62
CA ILE A 712 16.86 -22.27 -34.65
C ILE A 712 16.86 -21.64 -33.25
N VAL A 713 15.74 -21.76 -32.52
CA VAL A 713 15.64 -21.21 -31.15
C VAL A 713 16.62 -21.91 -30.21
N HIS A 714 16.78 -23.23 -30.33
CA HIS A 714 17.74 -23.98 -29.52
C HIS A 714 19.20 -23.59 -29.80
N GLU A 715 19.59 -23.45 -31.06
CA GLU A 715 20.93 -23.03 -31.47
C GLU A 715 21.27 -21.64 -30.91
N PHE A 716 20.33 -20.70 -31.00
CA PHE A 716 20.47 -19.39 -30.37
C PHE A 716 20.71 -19.50 -28.85
N ILE A 717 19.91 -20.31 -28.15
CA ILE A 717 20.04 -20.51 -26.69
C ILE A 717 21.38 -21.15 -26.32
N GLN A 718 21.86 -22.13 -27.10
CA GLN A 718 23.17 -22.75 -26.88
C GLN A 718 24.33 -21.76 -27.03
N GLY A 719 24.19 -20.77 -27.92
CA GLY A 719 25.18 -19.72 -28.14
C GLY A 719 25.24 -18.65 -27.03
N LEU A 720 24.34 -18.67 -26.05
CA LEU A 720 24.29 -17.65 -24.99
C LEU A 720 25.35 -17.88 -23.92
N GLU A 721 26.08 -16.80 -23.60
CA GLU A 721 26.93 -16.76 -22.41
C GLU A 721 26.11 -16.34 -21.17
N PRO A 722 26.53 -16.74 -19.94
CA PRO A 722 25.90 -16.23 -18.73
C PRO A 722 26.05 -14.69 -18.63
N PRO A 723 25.02 -13.96 -18.19
CA PRO A 723 25.11 -12.53 -17.98
C PRO A 723 26.18 -12.19 -16.93
N ALA A 724 26.74 -10.99 -17.01
CA ALA A 724 27.85 -10.57 -16.16
C ALA A 724 27.53 -10.63 -14.65
N SER A 725 26.26 -10.49 -14.27
CA SER A 725 25.73 -10.63 -12.89
C SER A 725 25.77 -12.05 -12.32
N VAL A 726 26.08 -13.06 -13.15
CA VAL A 726 26.12 -14.49 -12.77
C VAL A 726 27.54 -15.05 -12.86
N ARG A 727 28.51 -14.26 -13.34
CA ARG A 727 29.95 -14.57 -13.29
C ARG A 727 30.53 -14.10 -11.97
#